data_AF-A0AAD0WYD7-F1
#
_entry.id   AF-A0AAD0WYD7-F1
#
_cell.length_a   1.000
_cell.length_b   1.000
_cell.length_c   1.000
_cell.angle_alpha   90.00
_cell.angle_beta   90.00
_cell.angle_gamma   90.00
#
_symmetry.space_group_name_H-M   'P 1'
#
loop_
_entity.id
_entity.type
_entity.pdbx_description
1 polymer ?
#
loop_
_entity_poly.entity_id
_entity_poly.type
_entity_poly.pdbx_seq_one_letter_code
_entity_poly.pdbx_strand_id
1 'polypeptide(L)'
;MLKLLKNPSLILIFSLLAGVFPQVYVAKYDYPDFLSRLPASSAQKTAYEVWGEMMESSVAFNAKATQVLGSGRRAISWGGEKEGSSSYVTRIFGPSADTFEAIVEGYSMDEEEQVTFLRDFFSRWMNNRAGESIRVWIDEDGVRHDPAQELLDAKGRNKAINMSFLNNFDPQTASHEQLMNKWSEFISKTNNSPYSYLTPGTRRKFFKGEFSSLVDPIDDYYDMVPNLGAPEKYMSEIEDTSVGWEVKFAPQKSYGEFQEMIAWFKKTMGRGGELFQAPGHQRMVVPIGGNFNRSKAAELTKAAQALIVLEGIAGRSGIETADYKSIIDDYEIIEALEDGYETNRGPLRVDDEDRFINNSISIEFRSGTKNSRVARFIQASMASRFSRGDFTGISKADSWNIIGEYSTYPDEDDLVERFGLTRSQAQRAAQKLRRAGLSGYNIALWNWYDDNPMLGDTKKAILKNLTRDYLIDVASLRHTNYENLKKAVISLQREWVKSSNIAEDVKKYMMPARKFSDKENFHKFKPGTRMNVDVNKIDLGVEYSAKFPLKFEGDYAMIEDGSGGYNRQRLMDGKMSWLQTRVDMSPEEKEEYLKKMAVDLRDRLGGEGEPERLFEDGHGHGLDIAYKIKDSKDRSWRIEWDGIGRNYTPSGEVLVESVRAGSIEVVTPKFEPNMDEVQAVYDTFEKNNALPYIKAGGGHLNIDLTAFEGKPKEFARFLATFHEYRSVIAFLFQDLNRIKSAEPVDISEEFAQKLANWNGSEADLKKALYNEGYFNKRVGRKTRYTHLDVSAYFQDVIPPKFISDDFDISNPKVPWRPAFRVNPKIRKAEVRMFNAPRDAYESALQMKLFRAILNKALNKNDEISGEMQSISHEEYLERPDRLMDDLKKMTDDLGLEMREFRPLAGEALSNVEHYTQMKFYKPLADQLTNNPKFTNWERAVRPRGARSAISSEGRAYTGEISPQAREFQRLRIQSAEDSAYNRANAATNLSGLPQLKKKTNCVTAIRDLIGQ
;
A
#
# COMPACT_ATOMS: atom_id res chain seq x y z
N MET A 1 6.66 -14.92 -63.62
CA MET A 1 6.72 -15.11 -62.15
C MET A 1 6.46 -16.53 -61.68
N LEU A 2 5.71 -17.38 -62.39
CA LEU A 2 5.37 -18.75 -61.94
C LEU A 2 6.39 -19.88 -62.28
N LYS A 3 7.68 -19.57 -62.48
CA LYS A 3 8.71 -20.60 -62.80
C LYS A 3 9.98 -20.58 -61.94
N LEU A 4 10.02 -19.81 -60.85
CA LEU A 4 11.22 -19.71 -59.98
C LEU A 4 11.12 -20.47 -58.64
N LEU A 5 10.03 -21.22 -58.38
CA LEU A 5 9.74 -21.84 -57.07
C LEU A 5 10.00 -23.36 -57.00
N LYS A 6 10.95 -23.92 -57.77
CA LYS A 6 11.24 -25.37 -57.73
C LYS A 6 12.74 -25.71 -57.65
N ASN A 7 13.51 -24.99 -56.82
CA ASN A 7 14.89 -25.38 -56.54
C ASN A 7 15.11 -25.58 -55.02
N PRO A 8 15.14 -26.83 -54.52
CA PRO A 8 15.29 -27.12 -53.08
C PRO A 8 16.65 -26.70 -52.50
N SER A 9 17.66 -26.47 -53.34
CA SER A 9 18.98 -25.99 -52.91
C SER A 9 19.00 -24.52 -52.50
N LEU A 10 18.03 -23.71 -52.93
CA LEU A 10 17.95 -22.28 -52.60
C LEU A 10 17.21 -22.03 -51.27
N ILE A 11 16.36 -22.97 -50.86
CA ILE A 11 15.64 -22.96 -49.58
C ILE A 11 16.58 -23.34 -48.43
N LEU A 12 17.57 -24.20 -48.68
CA LEU A 12 18.57 -24.59 -47.67
C LEU A 12 19.58 -23.48 -47.33
N ILE A 13 19.90 -22.60 -48.30
CA ILE A 13 20.87 -21.52 -48.10
C ILE A 13 20.25 -20.34 -47.32
N PHE A 14 18.94 -20.09 -47.46
CA PHE A 14 18.25 -19.07 -46.66
C PHE A 14 17.98 -19.51 -45.21
N SER A 15 17.86 -20.81 -44.96
CA SER A 15 17.65 -21.34 -43.60
C SER A 15 18.94 -21.43 -42.77
N LEU A 16 20.12 -21.46 -43.42
CA LEU A 16 21.43 -21.46 -42.75
C LEU A 16 21.98 -20.06 -42.42
N LEU A 17 21.44 -18.97 -43.00
CA LEU A 17 21.90 -17.59 -42.77
C LEU A 17 21.07 -16.78 -41.77
N ALA A 18 19.95 -17.32 -41.27
CA ALA A 18 19.10 -16.67 -40.24
C ALA A 18 19.44 -17.10 -38.80
N GLY A 19 20.58 -17.75 -38.59
CA GLY A 19 21.00 -18.25 -37.27
C GLY A 19 21.71 -17.22 -36.40
N VAL A 20 21.05 -16.12 -36.01
CA VAL A 20 21.42 -15.27 -34.85
C VAL A 20 20.17 -14.51 -34.31
N PHE A 21 19.50 -15.07 -33.27
CA PHE A 21 18.45 -14.52 -32.36
C PHE A 21 17.08 -14.05 -32.92
N PRO A 22 15.95 -14.07 -32.16
CA PRO A 22 15.60 -14.83 -30.94
C PRO A 22 14.52 -15.91 -31.22
N GLN A 23 14.59 -17.03 -30.50
CA GLN A 23 13.52 -18.03 -30.48
C GLN A 23 12.25 -17.42 -29.83
N VAL A 24 11.24 -17.15 -30.65
CA VAL A 24 9.85 -17.00 -30.23
C VAL A 24 9.25 -18.41 -30.27
N TYR A 25 9.22 -19.09 -29.13
CA TYR A 25 8.42 -20.30 -28.99
C TYR A 25 6.95 -19.90 -28.91
N VAL A 26 6.24 -20.07 -30.03
CA VAL A 26 4.77 -20.11 -30.07
C VAL A 26 4.33 -21.49 -29.61
N ALA A 27 4.34 -21.72 -28.30
CA ALA A 27 3.58 -22.81 -27.70
C ALA A 27 2.16 -22.30 -27.45
N LYS A 28 1.18 -22.91 -28.10
CA LYS A 28 -0.24 -22.72 -27.80
C LYS A 28 -0.48 -23.39 -26.44
N TYR A 29 -0.49 -22.60 -25.37
CA TYR A 29 -0.76 -23.09 -24.03
C TYR A 29 -2.26 -23.34 -23.90
N ASP A 30 -2.67 -24.57 -23.60
CA ASP A 30 -4.06 -24.90 -23.29
C ASP A 30 -4.43 -24.34 -21.91
N TYR A 31 -4.77 -23.05 -21.85
CA TYR A 31 -5.59 -22.53 -20.75
C TYR A 31 -7.01 -23.04 -21.02
N PRO A 32 -7.58 -23.95 -20.21
CA PRO A 32 -8.92 -24.45 -20.46
C PRO A 32 -9.93 -23.31 -20.42
N ASP A 33 -10.98 -23.37 -21.25
CA ASP A 33 -12.11 -22.43 -21.15
C ASP A 33 -12.70 -22.49 -19.73
N PHE A 34 -12.34 -21.52 -18.89
CA PHE A 34 -12.64 -21.55 -17.48
C PHE A 34 -14.11 -21.20 -17.23
N LEU A 35 -14.96 -22.23 -17.20
CA LEU A 35 -16.33 -22.14 -16.67
C LEU A 35 -16.27 -21.97 -15.13
N SER A 36 -16.83 -20.88 -14.61
CA SER A 36 -16.90 -20.62 -13.16
C SER A 36 -17.59 -21.77 -12.41
N ARG A 37 -16.87 -22.52 -11.56
CA ARG A 37 -17.46 -23.55 -10.67
C ARG A 37 -17.89 -23.02 -9.29
N LEU A 38 -17.49 -21.80 -8.93
CA LEU A 38 -17.85 -21.12 -7.68
C LEU A 38 -18.67 -19.86 -8.02
N PRO A 39 -19.64 -19.44 -7.18
CA PRO A 39 -20.46 -18.27 -7.47
C PRO A 39 -19.55 -17.07 -7.67
N ALA A 40 -19.47 -16.61 -8.93
CA ALA A 40 -18.74 -15.44 -9.31
C ALA A 40 -19.21 -14.24 -8.49
N SER A 41 -18.36 -13.22 -8.35
CA SER A 41 -18.87 -11.87 -8.12
C SER A 41 -20.03 -11.64 -9.09
N SER A 42 -21.25 -11.43 -8.57
CA SER A 42 -22.44 -11.29 -9.42
C SER A 42 -22.19 -10.26 -10.54
N ALA A 43 -22.77 -10.48 -11.72
CA ALA A 43 -22.68 -9.53 -12.83
C ALA A 43 -23.14 -8.09 -12.46
N GLN A 44 -23.80 -7.93 -11.32
CA GLN A 44 -24.33 -6.68 -10.79
C GLN A 44 -23.32 -5.83 -10.00
N LYS A 45 -22.11 -6.35 -9.68
CA LYS A 45 -21.11 -5.57 -8.94
C LYS A 45 -20.45 -4.51 -9.81
N THR A 46 -20.15 -3.37 -9.20
CA THR A 46 -19.34 -2.28 -9.76
C THR A 46 -17.86 -2.65 -9.80
N ALA A 47 -17.05 -1.92 -10.59
CA ALA A 47 -15.60 -2.14 -10.62
C ALA A 47 -14.94 -1.86 -9.25
N TYR A 48 -15.43 -0.88 -8.50
CA TYR A 48 -14.90 -0.58 -7.16
C TYR A 48 -15.17 -1.72 -6.16
N GLU A 49 -16.34 -2.35 -6.20
CA GLU A 49 -16.65 -3.52 -5.37
C GLU A 49 -15.74 -4.71 -5.71
N VAL A 50 -15.55 -4.99 -7.01
CA VAL A 50 -14.64 -6.06 -7.46
C VAL A 50 -13.19 -5.76 -7.03
N TRP A 51 -12.74 -4.51 -7.15
CA TRP A 51 -11.43 -4.08 -6.69
C TRP A 51 -11.24 -4.35 -5.19
N GLY A 52 -12.20 -3.95 -4.35
CA GLY A 52 -12.16 -4.20 -2.92
C GLY A 52 -12.12 -5.68 -2.54
N GLU A 53 -12.88 -6.53 -3.26
CA GLU A 53 -12.84 -7.99 -3.07
C GLU A 53 -11.50 -8.60 -3.49
N MET A 54 -10.85 -8.06 -4.53
CA MET A 54 -9.51 -8.48 -4.92
C MET A 54 -8.48 -8.09 -3.86
N MET A 55 -8.57 -6.88 -3.30
CA MET A 55 -7.70 -6.45 -2.20
C MET A 55 -7.88 -7.33 -0.96
N GLU A 56 -9.11 -7.66 -0.58
CA GLU A 56 -9.43 -8.64 0.48
C GLU A 56 -8.81 -10.01 0.16
N SER A 57 -9.08 -10.54 -1.04
CA SER A 57 -8.64 -11.87 -1.45
C SER A 57 -7.12 -11.98 -1.57
N SER A 58 -6.41 -10.85 -1.78
CA SER A 58 -4.95 -10.82 -1.83
C SER A 58 -4.25 -11.15 -0.51
N VAL A 59 -4.99 -11.06 0.59
CA VAL A 59 -4.53 -11.35 1.95
C VAL A 59 -5.25 -12.58 2.51
N ALA A 60 -6.58 -12.65 2.36
CA ALA A 60 -7.39 -13.75 2.88
C ALA A 60 -7.33 -15.02 2.01
N PHE A 61 -6.72 -14.96 0.83
CA PHE A 61 -6.60 -16.07 -0.13
C PHE A 61 -7.95 -16.70 -0.55
N ASN A 62 -9.01 -15.90 -0.56
CA ASN A 62 -10.34 -16.35 -0.95
C ASN A 62 -10.38 -16.80 -2.42
N ALA A 63 -10.82 -18.05 -2.67
CA ALA A 63 -10.93 -18.64 -4.02
C ALA A 63 -12.16 -18.13 -4.81
N LYS A 64 -12.28 -16.81 -5.00
CA LYS A 64 -13.41 -16.17 -5.71
C LYS A 64 -13.02 -15.73 -7.11
N ALA A 65 -13.64 -16.35 -8.12
CA ALA A 65 -13.40 -15.99 -9.53
C ALA A 65 -13.96 -14.60 -9.88
N THR A 66 -13.22 -13.86 -10.71
CA THR A 66 -13.64 -12.54 -11.23
C THR A 66 -14.23 -12.71 -12.63
N GLN A 67 -15.54 -12.87 -12.72
CA GLN A 67 -16.25 -13.00 -14.01
C GLN A 67 -16.07 -11.74 -14.86
N VAL A 68 -16.06 -11.85 -16.19
CA VAL A 68 -16.05 -10.69 -17.10
C VAL A 68 -17.45 -10.46 -17.68
N LEU A 69 -17.90 -9.21 -17.68
CA LEU A 69 -19.20 -8.81 -18.21
C LEU A 69 -19.21 -8.98 -19.74
N GLY A 70 -20.23 -9.64 -20.27
CA GLY A 70 -20.35 -9.87 -21.71
C GLY A 70 -19.54 -11.05 -22.27
N SER A 71 -18.78 -11.77 -21.43
CA SER A 71 -17.99 -12.95 -21.84
C SER A 71 -18.62 -14.29 -21.41
N GLY A 72 -19.93 -14.31 -21.13
CA GLY A 72 -20.63 -15.48 -20.60
C GLY A 72 -20.20 -15.85 -19.18
N ARG A 73 -19.84 -17.12 -18.93
CA ARG A 73 -19.38 -17.64 -17.62
C ARG A 73 -17.85 -17.59 -17.43
N ARG A 74 -17.14 -16.93 -18.35
CA ARG A 74 -15.68 -16.84 -18.33
C ARG A 74 -15.21 -15.81 -17.29
N ALA A 75 -14.06 -16.07 -16.69
CA ALA A 75 -13.46 -15.24 -15.65
C ALA A 75 -11.99 -14.95 -15.97
N ILE A 76 -11.45 -13.91 -15.36
CA ILE A 76 -10.03 -13.60 -15.40
C ILE A 76 -9.25 -14.74 -14.74
N SER A 77 -8.09 -15.09 -15.31
CA SER A 77 -7.14 -16.04 -14.73
C SER A 77 -5.76 -15.42 -14.57
N TRP A 78 -4.97 -15.98 -13.66
CA TRP A 78 -3.63 -15.49 -13.33
C TRP A 78 -2.61 -16.62 -13.43
N GLY A 79 -1.44 -16.32 -13.98
CA GLY A 79 -0.34 -17.28 -14.10
C GLY A 79 1.00 -16.61 -13.83
N GLY A 80 2.08 -17.38 -13.95
CA GLY A 80 3.41 -16.81 -13.89
C GLY A 80 4.50 -17.77 -14.29
N GLU A 81 5.70 -17.23 -14.37
CA GLU A 81 6.95 -17.95 -14.63
C GLU A 81 8.05 -17.47 -13.69
N LYS A 82 8.98 -18.37 -13.37
CA LYS A 82 10.15 -18.05 -12.57
C LYS A 82 11.38 -18.81 -13.06
N GLU A 83 12.37 -18.03 -13.50
CA GLU A 83 13.73 -18.52 -13.74
C GLU A 83 14.54 -18.62 -12.44
N GLY A 84 15.41 -19.62 -12.37
CA GLY A 84 16.37 -19.86 -11.30
C GLY A 84 17.47 -20.84 -11.71
N SER A 85 18.53 -20.95 -10.91
CA SER A 85 19.72 -21.76 -11.25
C SER A 85 20.23 -22.60 -10.07
N SER A 86 19.32 -23.00 -9.19
CA SER A 86 19.68 -23.62 -7.91
C SER A 86 19.01 -24.97 -7.70
N SER A 87 19.69 -25.84 -6.95
CA SER A 87 19.13 -27.11 -6.48
C SER A 87 17.89 -26.96 -5.59
N TYR A 88 17.45 -25.74 -5.26
CA TYR A 88 16.21 -25.52 -4.53
C TYR A 88 14.98 -25.94 -5.32
N VAL A 89 15.08 -26.09 -6.64
CA VAL A 89 14.01 -26.63 -7.46
C VAL A 89 13.56 -28.02 -7.00
N THR A 90 14.47 -28.80 -6.39
CA THR A 90 14.16 -30.11 -5.78
C THR A 90 13.15 -30.05 -4.63
N ARG A 91 12.84 -28.87 -4.10
CA ARG A 91 11.77 -28.67 -3.11
C ARG A 91 10.39 -28.80 -3.74
N ILE A 92 10.26 -28.47 -5.03
CA ILE A 92 8.99 -28.40 -5.75
C ILE A 92 8.88 -29.40 -6.91
N PHE A 93 10.00 -29.81 -7.50
CA PHE A 93 10.09 -30.79 -8.59
C PHE A 93 11.03 -31.95 -8.21
N GLY A 94 10.92 -33.06 -8.93
CA GLY A 94 11.85 -34.18 -8.94
C GLY A 94 11.66 -35.03 -10.19
N PRO A 95 12.54 -36.00 -10.47
CA PRO A 95 12.41 -36.87 -11.65
C PRO A 95 11.09 -37.64 -11.62
N SER A 96 10.58 -38.00 -12.79
CA SER A 96 9.53 -38.99 -12.94
C SER A 96 9.95 -40.36 -12.37
N ALA A 97 9.00 -41.28 -12.16
CA ALA A 97 9.30 -42.65 -11.75
C ALA A 97 10.24 -43.33 -12.75
N ASP A 98 9.94 -43.23 -14.04
CA ASP A 98 10.71 -43.88 -15.11
C ASP A 98 12.15 -43.33 -15.16
N THR A 99 12.31 -42.01 -15.08
CA THR A 99 13.63 -41.36 -15.06
C THR A 99 14.41 -41.76 -13.82
N PHE A 100 13.76 -41.79 -12.64
CA PHE A 100 14.42 -42.17 -11.39
C PHE A 100 14.80 -43.66 -11.36
N GLU A 101 13.99 -44.53 -11.97
CA GLU A 101 14.27 -45.95 -12.13
C GLU A 101 15.45 -46.18 -13.09
N ALA A 102 15.44 -45.51 -14.25
CA ALA A 102 16.49 -45.57 -15.27
C ALA A 102 17.87 -45.10 -14.79
N ILE A 103 17.96 -44.31 -13.72
CA ILE A 103 19.24 -43.90 -13.14
C ILE A 103 19.97 -45.06 -12.47
N VAL A 104 19.21 -46.03 -11.94
CA VAL A 104 19.77 -47.26 -11.37
C VAL A 104 19.83 -48.35 -12.45
N GLU A 105 18.80 -48.47 -13.28
CA GLU A 105 18.66 -49.54 -14.29
C GLU A 105 19.38 -49.27 -15.63
N GLY A 106 19.78 -48.04 -15.91
CA GLY A 106 20.35 -47.61 -17.18
C GLY A 106 21.87 -47.77 -17.31
N TYR A 107 22.43 -47.26 -18.41
CA TYR A 107 23.86 -47.37 -18.78
C TYR A 107 24.86 -46.64 -17.84
N SER A 108 24.39 -46.01 -16.77
CA SER A 108 25.19 -45.12 -15.90
C SER A 108 25.74 -45.78 -14.63
N MET A 109 25.35 -47.01 -14.31
CA MET A 109 25.89 -47.77 -13.18
C MET A 109 26.15 -49.22 -13.58
N ASP A 110 27.30 -49.77 -13.19
CA ASP A 110 27.53 -51.21 -13.25
C ASP A 110 26.84 -51.96 -12.08
N GLU A 111 26.85 -53.30 -12.12
CA GLU A 111 26.21 -54.12 -11.09
C GLU A 111 26.79 -53.88 -9.67
N GLU A 112 28.08 -53.59 -9.53
CA GLU A 112 28.70 -53.33 -8.22
C GLU A 112 28.26 -51.96 -7.67
N GLU A 113 28.15 -50.97 -8.56
CA GLU A 113 27.64 -49.63 -8.27
C GLU A 113 26.15 -49.66 -7.90
N GLN A 114 25.33 -50.40 -8.67
CA GLN A 114 23.90 -50.62 -8.40
C GLN A 114 23.68 -51.24 -7.02
N VAL A 115 24.42 -52.31 -6.68
CA VAL A 115 24.33 -52.96 -5.37
C VAL A 115 24.72 -51.99 -4.25
N THR A 116 25.78 -51.20 -4.44
CA THR A 116 26.24 -50.23 -3.45
C THR A 116 25.21 -49.11 -3.22
N PHE A 117 24.66 -48.56 -4.31
CA PHE A 117 23.61 -47.56 -4.28
C PHE A 117 22.37 -48.06 -3.53
N LEU A 118 21.84 -49.22 -3.93
CA LEU A 118 20.58 -49.76 -3.41
C LEU A 118 20.70 -50.18 -1.94
N ARG A 119 21.87 -50.71 -1.53
CA ARG A 119 22.16 -51.00 -0.13
C ARG A 119 22.12 -49.74 0.73
N ASP A 120 22.79 -48.68 0.30
CA ASP A 120 22.80 -47.41 1.04
C ASP A 120 21.42 -46.76 1.05
N PHE A 121 20.71 -46.77 -0.09
CA PHE A 121 19.36 -46.24 -0.22
C PHE A 121 18.39 -46.92 0.75
N PHE A 122 18.21 -48.24 0.65
CA PHE A 122 17.21 -48.93 1.47
C PHE A 122 17.59 -48.94 2.95
N SER A 123 18.88 -49.06 3.28
CA SER A 123 19.33 -49.02 4.68
C SER A 123 18.97 -47.69 5.35
N ARG A 124 19.12 -46.56 4.63
CA ARG A 124 18.73 -45.25 5.15
C ARG A 124 17.24 -44.95 4.99
N TRP A 125 16.55 -45.47 3.97
CA TRP A 125 15.12 -45.21 3.76
C TRP A 125 14.25 -45.97 4.77
N MET A 126 14.67 -47.17 5.16
CA MET A 126 14.02 -47.98 6.20
C MET A 126 14.26 -47.42 7.61
N ASN A 127 15.34 -46.66 7.83
CA ASN A 127 15.61 -46.01 9.10
C ASN A 127 14.53 -44.96 9.43
N ASN A 128 14.02 -44.96 10.66
CA ASN A 128 12.97 -44.04 11.13
C ASN A 128 13.52 -42.84 11.93
N ARG A 129 14.84 -42.77 12.14
CA ARG A 129 15.52 -41.73 12.92
C ARG A 129 15.91 -40.55 12.02
N ALA A 130 15.41 -39.37 12.33
CA ALA A 130 15.79 -38.14 11.65
C ALA A 130 17.31 -37.91 11.75
N GLY A 131 17.94 -37.48 10.65
CA GLY A 131 19.40 -37.30 10.54
C GLY A 131 20.15 -38.53 10.02
N GLU A 132 19.62 -39.73 10.25
CA GLU A 132 20.15 -40.98 9.69
C GLU A 132 19.25 -41.53 8.56
N SER A 133 17.98 -41.13 8.54
CA SER A 133 17.01 -41.49 7.51
C SER A 133 17.12 -40.59 6.28
N ILE A 134 16.90 -41.16 5.09
CA ILE A 134 16.65 -40.40 3.86
C ILE A 134 15.16 -40.14 3.59
N ARG A 135 14.27 -40.62 4.47
CA ARG A 135 12.81 -40.47 4.41
C ARG A 135 12.26 -39.52 5.47
N VAL A 136 12.78 -39.60 6.69
CA VAL A 136 12.29 -38.88 7.88
C VAL A 136 13.14 -37.65 8.18
N TRP A 137 12.52 -36.50 8.39
CA TRP A 137 13.21 -35.27 8.83
C TRP A 137 12.40 -34.48 9.85
N ILE A 138 13.07 -33.50 10.47
CA ILE A 138 12.44 -32.48 11.31
C ILE A 138 12.68 -31.14 10.60
N ASP A 139 11.62 -30.36 10.40
CA ASP A 139 11.73 -29.05 9.77
C ASP A 139 12.21 -27.95 10.73
N GLU A 140 12.31 -26.72 10.22
CA GLU A 140 12.76 -25.55 10.99
C GLU A 140 11.82 -25.22 12.17
N ASP A 141 10.55 -25.65 12.10
CA ASP A 141 9.53 -25.43 13.13
C ASP A 141 9.50 -26.58 14.17
N GLY A 142 10.38 -27.57 14.04
CA GLY A 142 10.45 -28.73 14.93
C GLY A 142 9.42 -29.82 14.62
N VAL A 143 8.72 -29.74 13.48
CA VAL A 143 7.72 -30.72 13.06
C VAL A 143 8.41 -31.91 12.39
N ARG A 144 8.10 -33.13 12.86
CA ARG A 144 8.58 -34.37 12.25
C ARG A 144 7.74 -34.72 11.04
N HIS A 145 8.40 -34.97 9.91
CA HIS A 145 7.79 -35.40 8.66
C HIS A 145 8.22 -36.83 8.30
N ASP A 146 7.25 -37.67 7.93
CA ASP A 146 7.48 -39.04 7.47
C ASP A 146 6.51 -39.40 6.33
N PRO A 147 6.93 -39.27 5.06
CA PRO A 147 6.09 -39.54 3.89
C PRO A 147 5.55 -40.98 3.79
N ALA A 148 6.09 -41.95 4.54
CA ALA A 148 5.54 -43.31 4.60
C ALA A 148 4.41 -43.45 5.63
N GLN A 149 4.22 -42.47 6.50
CA GLN A 149 3.11 -42.42 7.46
C GLN A 149 2.04 -41.43 7.03
N GLU A 150 2.47 -40.26 6.56
CA GLU A 150 1.60 -39.16 6.18
C GLU A 150 2.15 -38.44 4.95
N LEU A 151 1.43 -38.58 3.84
CA LEU A 151 1.65 -37.80 2.63
C LEU A 151 0.31 -37.62 1.93
N LEU A 152 -0.08 -36.39 1.66
CA LEU A 152 -1.33 -36.06 0.98
C LEU A 152 -1.01 -35.45 -0.39
N ASP A 153 -1.78 -35.84 -1.41
CA ASP A 153 -1.74 -35.16 -2.70
C ASP A 153 -2.49 -33.82 -2.67
N ALA A 154 -2.46 -33.08 -3.78
CA ALA A 154 -3.18 -31.80 -3.92
C ALA A 154 -4.70 -31.86 -3.62
N LYS A 155 -5.31 -33.05 -3.62
CA LYS A 155 -6.74 -33.27 -3.34
C LYS A 155 -6.99 -33.79 -1.91
N GLY A 156 -5.95 -33.87 -1.08
CA GLY A 156 -6.04 -34.40 0.28
C GLY A 156 -6.15 -35.92 0.34
N ARG A 157 -5.85 -36.65 -0.74
CA ARG A 157 -5.87 -38.12 -0.74
C ARG A 157 -4.56 -38.65 -0.18
N ASN A 158 -4.64 -39.67 0.67
CA ASN A 158 -3.45 -40.30 1.24
C ASN A 158 -2.63 -41.01 0.15
N LYS A 159 -1.34 -40.68 0.10
CA LYS A 159 -0.31 -41.20 -0.80
C LYS A 159 0.87 -41.84 -0.05
N ALA A 160 0.75 -42.05 1.27
CA ALA A 160 1.76 -42.73 2.05
C ALA A 160 2.02 -44.16 1.54
N ILE A 161 3.29 -44.57 1.52
CA ILE A 161 3.69 -45.92 1.10
C ILE A 161 3.57 -46.87 2.29
N ASN A 162 2.75 -47.92 2.15
CA ASN A 162 2.74 -49.02 3.10
C ASN A 162 4.07 -49.79 3.02
N MET A 163 4.84 -49.77 4.10
CA MET A 163 6.17 -50.39 4.20
C MET A 163 6.15 -51.93 4.24
N SER A 164 4.98 -52.58 4.24
CA SER A 164 4.88 -54.05 4.33
C SER A 164 5.63 -54.81 3.24
N PHE A 165 5.91 -54.17 2.10
CA PHE A 165 6.70 -54.78 1.03
C PHE A 165 8.18 -54.98 1.38
N LEU A 166 8.67 -54.27 2.40
CA LEU A 166 10.04 -54.41 2.93
C LEU A 166 10.08 -55.34 4.15
N ASN A 167 8.99 -56.03 4.48
CA ASN A 167 8.99 -57.00 5.57
C ASN A 167 9.97 -58.14 5.27
N ASN A 168 10.80 -58.49 6.27
CA ASN A 168 11.83 -59.52 6.15
C ASN A 168 12.89 -59.24 5.07
N PHE A 169 13.07 -57.98 4.68
CA PHE A 169 14.12 -57.55 3.76
C PHE A 169 15.28 -56.94 4.55
N ASP A 170 16.49 -57.49 4.38
CA ASP A 170 17.73 -56.91 4.89
C ASP A 170 18.59 -56.45 3.71
N PRO A 171 18.72 -55.12 3.49
CA PRO A 171 19.50 -54.59 2.37
C PRO A 171 20.96 -55.08 2.37
N GLN A 172 21.57 -55.27 3.55
CA GLN A 172 23.00 -55.58 3.66
C GLN A 172 23.34 -56.99 3.17
N THR A 173 22.39 -57.92 3.24
CA THR A 173 22.58 -59.33 2.87
C THR A 173 21.81 -59.74 1.60
N ALA A 174 20.95 -58.87 1.07
CA ALA A 174 20.18 -59.11 -0.15
C ALA A 174 21.06 -59.30 -1.40
N SER A 175 20.62 -60.18 -2.30
CA SER A 175 21.22 -60.34 -3.64
C SER A 175 20.89 -59.13 -4.54
N HIS A 176 21.66 -58.97 -5.62
CA HIS A 176 21.40 -57.92 -6.61
C HIS A 176 19.95 -58.01 -7.15
N GLU A 177 19.50 -59.19 -7.57
CA GLU A 177 18.13 -59.42 -8.04
C GLU A 177 17.06 -59.03 -6.99
N GLN A 178 17.30 -59.34 -5.71
CA GLN A 178 16.39 -58.95 -4.63
C GLN A 178 16.35 -57.42 -4.42
N LEU A 179 17.49 -56.75 -4.53
CA LEU A 179 17.60 -55.29 -4.42
C LEU A 179 16.86 -54.60 -5.58
N MET A 180 17.08 -55.06 -6.82
CA MET A 180 16.39 -54.53 -8.02
C MET A 180 14.88 -54.74 -7.95
N ASN A 181 14.44 -55.95 -7.59
CA ASN A 181 13.00 -56.22 -7.41
C ASN A 181 12.35 -55.28 -6.38
N LYS A 182 13.05 -54.96 -5.28
CA LYS A 182 12.56 -54.02 -4.28
C LYS A 182 12.62 -52.57 -4.73
N TRP A 183 13.59 -52.23 -5.58
CA TRP A 183 13.68 -50.92 -6.22
C TRP A 183 12.48 -50.66 -7.12
N SER A 184 12.21 -51.53 -8.10
CA SER A 184 11.06 -51.36 -8.99
C SER A 184 9.72 -51.40 -8.22
N GLU A 185 9.62 -52.25 -7.19
CA GLU A 185 8.45 -52.24 -6.30
C GLU A 185 8.31 -50.92 -5.53
N PHE A 186 9.40 -50.32 -5.03
CA PHE A 186 9.38 -48.98 -4.42
C PHE A 186 8.93 -47.92 -5.42
N ILE A 187 9.54 -47.87 -6.61
CA ILE A 187 9.23 -46.91 -7.69
C ILE A 187 7.73 -46.96 -8.04
N SER A 188 7.18 -48.16 -8.25
CA SER A 188 5.76 -48.34 -8.59
C SER A 188 4.78 -47.75 -7.56
N LYS A 189 5.22 -47.58 -6.30
CA LYS A 189 4.41 -47.02 -5.21
C LYS A 189 4.58 -45.50 -5.03
N THR A 190 5.46 -44.85 -5.80
CA THR A 190 5.75 -43.42 -5.67
C THR A 190 4.76 -42.49 -6.37
N ASN A 191 3.71 -43.03 -7.02
CA ASN A 191 2.73 -42.23 -7.78
C ASN A 191 3.39 -41.29 -8.82
N ASN A 192 4.44 -41.77 -9.49
CA ASN A 192 5.28 -41.01 -10.43
C ASN A 192 6.12 -39.89 -9.80
N SER A 193 6.14 -39.71 -8.46
CA SER A 193 6.87 -38.63 -7.78
C SER A 193 7.80 -39.15 -6.68
N PRO A 194 8.92 -39.82 -7.01
CA PRO A 194 9.84 -40.41 -6.04
C PRO A 194 10.40 -39.42 -5.01
N TYR A 195 10.72 -38.20 -5.43
CA TYR A 195 11.29 -37.18 -4.54
C TYR A 195 10.36 -36.79 -3.38
N SER A 196 9.04 -36.93 -3.55
CA SER A 196 8.06 -36.70 -2.48
C SER A 196 8.31 -37.56 -1.24
N TYR A 197 8.98 -38.70 -1.39
CA TYR A 197 9.26 -39.67 -0.33
C TYR A 197 10.66 -39.55 0.27
N LEU A 198 11.39 -38.48 -0.07
CA LEU A 198 12.76 -38.24 0.34
C LEU A 198 12.91 -36.95 1.14
N THR A 199 13.90 -36.88 2.03
CA THR A 199 14.24 -35.63 2.74
C THR A 199 14.78 -34.57 1.77
N PRO A 200 14.60 -33.27 2.05
CA PRO A 200 15.17 -32.19 1.23
C PRO A 200 16.69 -32.30 1.04
N GLY A 201 17.42 -32.78 2.05
CA GLY A 201 18.87 -33.00 1.97
C GLY A 201 19.22 -34.09 0.97
N THR A 202 18.47 -35.19 0.96
CA THR A 202 18.67 -36.29 0.00
C THR A 202 18.36 -35.87 -1.42
N ARG A 203 17.23 -35.19 -1.65
CA ARG A 203 16.86 -34.68 -2.99
C ARG A 203 17.96 -33.81 -3.58
N ARG A 204 18.55 -32.94 -2.76
CA ARG A 204 19.69 -32.10 -3.17
C ARG A 204 20.94 -32.91 -3.52
N LYS A 205 21.23 -33.97 -2.77
CA LYS A 205 22.37 -34.87 -3.08
C LYS A 205 22.15 -35.56 -4.41
N PHE A 206 20.95 -36.11 -4.65
CA PHE A 206 20.61 -36.72 -5.92
C PHE A 206 20.71 -35.76 -7.09
N PHE A 207 20.10 -34.57 -6.97
CA PHE A 207 20.16 -33.53 -7.99
C PHE A 207 21.59 -33.11 -8.38
N LYS A 208 22.56 -33.32 -7.49
CA LYS A 208 23.97 -32.95 -7.74
C LYS A 208 24.90 -34.12 -8.08
N GLY A 209 24.42 -35.36 -8.06
CA GLY A 209 25.31 -36.53 -8.14
C GLY A 209 26.20 -36.69 -6.90
N GLU A 210 25.72 -36.31 -5.71
CA GLU A 210 26.46 -36.42 -4.43
C GLU A 210 25.94 -37.59 -3.56
N PHE A 211 25.12 -38.48 -4.11
CA PHE A 211 24.65 -39.69 -3.40
C PHE A 211 25.56 -40.89 -3.73
N SER A 212 25.65 -41.87 -2.81
CA SER A 212 26.56 -43.02 -2.93
C SER A 212 26.43 -43.70 -4.30
N SER A 213 27.55 -43.85 -5.03
CA SER A 213 27.66 -44.43 -6.38
C SER A 213 26.91 -43.68 -7.51
N LEU A 214 26.28 -42.54 -7.23
CA LEU A 214 25.69 -41.68 -8.26
C LEU A 214 26.75 -40.71 -8.78
N VAL A 215 27.18 -40.86 -10.03
CA VAL A 215 28.20 -40.02 -10.66
C VAL A 215 27.57 -38.84 -11.41
N ASP A 216 26.42 -39.07 -12.06
CA ASP A 216 25.74 -38.06 -12.86
C ASP A 216 24.64 -37.33 -12.04
N PRO A 217 24.56 -35.99 -12.14
CA PRO A 217 23.44 -35.21 -11.61
C PRO A 217 22.08 -35.65 -12.18
N ILE A 218 21.04 -35.56 -11.35
CA ILE A 218 19.64 -35.74 -11.81
C ILE A 218 19.03 -34.35 -12.05
N ASP A 219 19.43 -33.71 -13.15
CA ASP A 219 19.07 -32.34 -13.50
C ASP A 219 18.33 -32.18 -14.84
N ASP A 220 17.92 -33.27 -15.49
CA ASP A 220 17.04 -33.21 -16.66
C ASP A 220 15.65 -32.68 -16.28
N TYR A 221 15.41 -31.40 -16.56
CA TYR A 221 14.17 -30.74 -16.16
C TYR A 221 12.96 -31.22 -16.97
N TYR A 222 13.12 -31.65 -18.22
CA TYR A 222 11.98 -32.03 -19.07
C TYR A 222 11.24 -33.26 -18.54
N ASP A 223 11.96 -34.11 -17.81
CA ASP A 223 11.46 -35.33 -17.19
C ASP A 223 11.07 -35.15 -15.71
N MET A 224 11.12 -33.92 -15.20
CA MET A 224 10.72 -33.65 -13.82
C MET A 224 9.21 -33.45 -13.68
N VAL A 225 8.66 -34.04 -12.62
CA VAL A 225 7.28 -33.85 -12.19
C VAL A 225 7.21 -33.09 -10.86
N PRO A 226 6.10 -32.38 -10.59
CA PRO A 226 5.91 -31.76 -9.29
C PRO A 226 5.93 -32.79 -8.14
N ASN A 227 6.48 -32.39 -7.00
CA ASN A 227 6.35 -33.16 -5.76
C ASN A 227 4.88 -33.14 -5.28
N LEU A 228 4.42 -34.24 -4.68
CA LEU A 228 3.06 -34.43 -4.19
C LEU A 228 2.65 -33.32 -3.21
N GLY A 229 1.37 -32.90 -3.28
CA GLY A 229 0.78 -31.90 -2.39
C GLY A 229 0.68 -30.50 -3.02
N ALA A 230 1.24 -29.49 -2.37
CA ALA A 230 1.15 -28.11 -2.85
C ALA A 230 1.83 -27.87 -4.23
N PRO A 231 3.00 -28.47 -4.55
CA PRO A 231 3.58 -28.31 -5.88
C PRO A 231 2.67 -28.85 -7.00
N GLU A 232 2.03 -30.02 -6.84
CA GLU A 232 1.03 -30.54 -7.79
C GLU A 232 -0.15 -29.57 -8.03
N LYS A 233 -0.53 -28.77 -7.03
CA LYS A 233 -1.61 -27.77 -7.16
C LYS A 233 -1.17 -26.57 -8.03
N TYR A 234 0.10 -26.18 -7.95
CA TYR A 234 0.57 -24.87 -8.39
C TYR A 234 1.56 -24.88 -9.55
N MET A 235 2.24 -26.00 -9.79
CA MET A 235 3.25 -26.13 -10.84
C MET A 235 2.64 -26.82 -12.05
N SER A 236 2.94 -26.34 -13.25
CA SER A 236 2.56 -27.03 -14.48
C SER A 236 3.74 -27.79 -15.07
N GLU A 237 4.84 -27.08 -15.34
CA GLU A 237 5.98 -27.57 -16.11
C GLU A 237 7.26 -26.89 -15.63
N ILE A 238 8.39 -27.49 -15.99
CA ILE A 238 9.72 -26.94 -15.80
C ILE A 238 10.54 -27.22 -17.07
N GLU A 239 11.37 -26.27 -17.46
CA GLU A 239 12.21 -26.38 -18.66
C GLU A 239 13.62 -25.84 -18.43
N ASP A 240 14.55 -26.27 -19.29
CA ASP A 240 15.92 -25.79 -19.33
C ASP A 240 16.01 -24.34 -19.83
N THR A 241 16.93 -23.60 -19.22
CA THR A 241 17.38 -22.28 -19.67
C THR A 241 18.90 -22.26 -19.77
N SER A 242 19.44 -21.24 -20.43
CA SER A 242 20.90 -21.06 -20.57
C SER A 242 21.71 -21.01 -19.26
N VAL A 243 21.03 -20.82 -18.11
CA VAL A 243 21.67 -20.67 -16.80
C VAL A 243 21.07 -21.57 -15.72
N GLY A 244 20.08 -22.42 -16.02
CA GLY A 244 19.36 -23.20 -15.02
C GLY A 244 17.97 -23.63 -15.50
N TRP A 245 16.95 -23.44 -14.67
CA TRP A 245 15.56 -23.82 -14.93
C TRP A 245 14.61 -22.63 -15.02
N GLU A 246 13.51 -22.79 -15.75
CA GLU A 246 12.32 -21.96 -15.69
C GLU A 246 11.12 -22.81 -15.27
N VAL A 247 10.46 -22.44 -14.17
CA VAL A 247 9.21 -23.08 -13.76
C VAL A 247 8.01 -22.29 -14.27
N LYS A 248 7.03 -23.01 -14.81
CA LYS A 248 5.73 -22.51 -15.21
C LYS A 248 4.71 -22.85 -14.15
N PHE A 249 3.97 -21.83 -13.71
CA PHE A 249 2.92 -22.00 -12.72
C PHE A 249 1.60 -22.34 -13.41
N ALA A 250 0.86 -23.28 -12.82
CA ALA A 250 -0.49 -23.60 -13.24
C ALA A 250 -1.39 -22.34 -13.15
N PRO A 251 -2.25 -22.09 -14.15
CA PRO A 251 -3.16 -20.96 -14.10
C PRO A 251 -4.13 -21.04 -12.92
N GLN A 252 -4.19 -19.97 -12.14
CA GLN A 252 -5.08 -19.83 -11.00
C GLN A 252 -6.37 -19.13 -11.42
N LYS A 253 -7.50 -19.64 -10.90
CA LYS A 253 -8.87 -19.24 -11.31
C LYS A 253 -9.39 -18.02 -10.55
N SER A 254 -8.70 -17.64 -9.50
CA SER A 254 -9.01 -16.49 -8.67
C SER A 254 -7.73 -15.76 -8.28
N TYR A 255 -7.88 -14.48 -7.96
CA TYR A 255 -6.77 -13.68 -7.48
C TYR A 255 -6.26 -14.15 -6.12
N GLY A 256 -7.15 -14.65 -5.25
CA GLY A 256 -6.77 -15.18 -3.94
C GLY A 256 -5.89 -16.42 -4.05
N GLU A 257 -6.26 -17.40 -4.89
CA GLU A 257 -5.43 -18.59 -5.15
C GLU A 257 -4.08 -18.22 -5.77
N PHE A 258 -4.04 -17.21 -6.64
CA PHE A 258 -2.78 -16.70 -7.20
C PHE A 258 -1.86 -16.08 -6.14
N GLN A 259 -2.42 -15.30 -5.20
CA GLN A 259 -1.64 -14.73 -4.11
C GLN A 259 -1.21 -15.80 -3.09
N GLU A 260 -2.06 -16.81 -2.84
CA GLU A 260 -1.73 -17.99 -2.02
C GLU A 260 -0.54 -18.75 -2.62
N MET A 261 -0.57 -18.99 -3.93
CA MET A 261 0.50 -19.62 -4.71
C MET A 261 1.81 -18.84 -4.57
N ILE A 262 1.79 -17.52 -4.75
CA ILE A 262 2.99 -16.68 -4.62
C ILE A 262 3.55 -16.75 -3.18
N ALA A 263 2.69 -16.62 -2.17
CA ALA A 263 3.10 -16.68 -0.77
C ALA A 263 3.73 -18.03 -0.43
N TRP A 264 3.08 -19.13 -0.83
CA TRP A 264 3.57 -20.49 -0.68
C TRP A 264 4.92 -20.68 -1.38
N PHE A 265 5.05 -20.24 -2.64
CA PHE A 265 6.29 -20.39 -3.40
C PHE A 265 7.45 -19.65 -2.74
N LYS A 266 7.22 -18.40 -2.32
CA LYS A 266 8.24 -17.60 -1.62
C LYS A 266 8.72 -18.24 -0.32
N LYS A 267 7.80 -18.79 0.47
CA LYS A 267 8.13 -19.52 1.71
C LYS A 267 8.89 -20.80 1.40
N THR A 268 8.35 -21.61 0.50
CA THR A 268 8.92 -22.93 0.13
C THR A 268 10.32 -22.81 -0.45
N MET A 269 10.60 -21.77 -1.22
CA MET A 269 11.90 -21.54 -1.85
C MET A 269 12.85 -20.67 -0.99
N GLY A 270 12.40 -20.20 0.18
CA GLY A 270 13.15 -19.32 1.07
C GLY A 270 14.35 -19.98 1.78
N ARG A 271 15.21 -19.21 2.44
CA ARG A 271 16.39 -19.73 3.14
C ARG A 271 16.68 -18.94 4.41
N GLY A 272 16.93 -19.64 5.52
CA GLY A 272 17.45 -19.03 6.75
C GLY A 272 16.52 -17.95 7.29
N GLY A 273 15.21 -18.17 7.20
CA GLY A 273 14.18 -17.19 7.56
C GLY A 273 13.88 -16.12 6.49
N GLU A 274 14.64 -16.05 5.40
CA GLU A 274 14.36 -15.13 4.29
C GLU A 274 13.40 -15.74 3.25
N LEU A 275 12.45 -14.93 2.78
CA LEU A 275 11.56 -15.30 1.69
C LEU A 275 12.28 -15.25 0.33
N PHE A 276 11.96 -16.18 -0.55
CA PHE A 276 12.43 -16.14 -1.93
C PHE A 276 11.76 -14.99 -2.72
N GLN A 277 12.32 -14.68 -3.88
CA GLN A 277 11.71 -13.71 -4.80
C GLN A 277 10.41 -14.25 -5.38
N ALA A 278 9.42 -13.38 -5.56
CA ALA A 278 8.19 -13.70 -6.29
C ALA A 278 8.49 -14.09 -7.76
N PRO A 279 7.55 -14.76 -8.46
CA PRO A 279 7.64 -15.01 -9.90
C PRO A 279 7.99 -13.74 -10.67
N GLY A 280 8.92 -13.88 -11.62
CA GLY A 280 9.48 -12.76 -12.37
C GLY A 280 8.55 -12.27 -13.48
N HIS A 281 7.77 -13.18 -14.06
CA HIS A 281 6.70 -12.88 -15.00
C HIS A 281 5.38 -13.28 -14.35
N GLN A 282 4.45 -12.34 -14.21
CA GLN A 282 3.10 -12.61 -13.73
C GLN A 282 2.14 -12.26 -14.85
N ARG A 283 1.18 -13.12 -15.18
CA ARG A 283 0.24 -12.88 -16.28
C ARG A 283 -1.17 -12.76 -15.76
N MET A 284 -1.90 -11.83 -16.36
CA MET A 284 -3.35 -11.72 -16.24
C MET A 284 -3.96 -11.99 -17.61
N VAL A 285 -4.82 -12.99 -17.71
CA VAL A 285 -5.54 -13.36 -18.95
C VAL A 285 -7.00 -12.98 -18.79
N VAL A 286 -7.49 -12.08 -19.64
CA VAL A 286 -8.81 -11.47 -19.56
C VAL A 286 -9.64 -11.89 -20.76
N PRO A 287 -10.67 -12.73 -20.57
CA PRO A 287 -11.68 -12.98 -21.59
C PRO A 287 -12.35 -11.66 -21.97
N ILE A 288 -12.39 -11.32 -23.25
CA ILE A 288 -13.04 -10.09 -23.73
C ILE A 288 -14.45 -10.39 -24.26
N GLY A 289 -15.37 -9.48 -23.98
CA GLY A 289 -16.71 -9.47 -24.59
C GLY A 289 -16.76 -8.57 -25.82
N GLY A 290 -17.78 -8.70 -26.67
CA GLY A 290 -17.90 -7.94 -27.92
C GLY A 290 -17.97 -6.41 -27.78
N ASN A 291 -18.27 -5.88 -26.58
CA ASN A 291 -18.34 -4.44 -26.28
C ASN A 291 -17.16 -3.94 -25.43
N PHE A 292 -16.03 -4.66 -25.40
CA PHE A 292 -14.86 -4.26 -24.63
C PHE A 292 -14.23 -2.97 -25.20
N ASN A 293 -14.03 -1.96 -24.35
CA ASN A 293 -13.46 -0.68 -24.77
C ASN A 293 -11.92 -0.77 -24.84
N ARG A 294 -11.41 -1.24 -25.99
CA ARG A 294 -9.99 -1.44 -26.27
C ARG A 294 -9.15 -0.17 -26.11
N SER A 295 -9.60 0.95 -26.69
CA SER A 295 -8.91 2.24 -26.58
C SER A 295 -8.71 2.68 -25.12
N LYS A 296 -9.74 2.61 -24.28
CA LYS A 296 -9.58 2.96 -22.86
C LYS A 296 -8.81 1.92 -22.05
N ALA A 297 -8.82 0.65 -22.47
CA ALA A 297 -7.96 -0.37 -21.91
C ALA A 297 -6.48 -0.07 -22.20
N ALA A 298 -6.16 0.46 -23.39
CA ALA A 298 -4.80 0.82 -23.78
C ALA A 298 -4.28 1.99 -22.92
N GLU A 299 -5.12 3.00 -22.70
CA GLU A 299 -4.81 4.10 -21.79
C GLU A 299 -4.53 3.62 -20.36
N LEU A 300 -5.31 2.67 -19.86
CA LEU A 300 -5.07 2.10 -18.54
C LEU A 300 -3.76 1.29 -18.48
N THR A 301 -3.38 0.62 -19.58
CA THR A 301 -2.10 -0.11 -19.70
C THR A 301 -0.91 0.84 -19.78
N LYS A 302 -1.02 1.98 -20.51
CA LYS A 302 -0.04 3.07 -20.50
C LYS A 302 0.21 3.58 -19.07
N ALA A 303 -0.87 3.84 -18.34
CA ALA A 303 -0.80 4.26 -16.93
C ALA A 303 -0.14 3.20 -16.03
N ALA A 304 -0.43 1.92 -16.26
CA ALA A 304 0.18 0.81 -15.52
C ALA A 304 1.70 0.75 -15.74
N GLN A 305 2.17 0.89 -17.00
CA GLN A 305 3.61 0.96 -17.30
C GLN A 305 4.27 2.13 -16.56
N ALA A 306 3.66 3.32 -16.64
CA ALA A 306 4.19 4.51 -15.97
C ALA A 306 4.32 4.29 -14.45
N LEU A 307 3.30 3.69 -13.81
CA LEU A 307 3.32 3.41 -12.39
C LEU A 307 4.41 2.40 -12.01
N ILE A 308 4.60 1.33 -12.79
CA ILE A 308 5.68 0.34 -12.57
C ILE A 308 7.04 1.03 -12.58
N VAL A 309 7.27 1.91 -13.56
CA VAL A 309 8.55 2.61 -13.71
C VAL A 309 8.78 3.61 -12.58
N LEU A 310 7.78 4.45 -12.25
CA LEU A 310 7.86 5.41 -11.16
C LEU A 310 8.15 4.73 -9.81
N GLU A 311 7.43 3.66 -9.49
CA GLU A 311 7.63 2.91 -8.25
C GLU A 311 8.96 2.16 -8.22
N GLY A 312 9.41 1.62 -9.36
CA GLY A 312 10.72 0.99 -9.50
C GLY A 312 11.87 1.95 -9.19
N ILE A 313 11.84 3.15 -9.79
CA ILE A 313 12.83 4.21 -9.57
C ILE A 313 12.83 4.66 -8.10
N ALA A 314 11.64 4.95 -7.56
CA ALA A 314 11.47 5.41 -6.18
C ALA A 314 11.94 4.36 -5.17
N GLY A 315 11.63 3.08 -5.44
CA GLY A 315 11.95 1.90 -4.65
C GLY A 315 13.39 1.39 -4.81
N ARG A 316 14.19 1.98 -5.71
CA ARG A 316 15.58 1.56 -6.00
C ARG A 316 15.68 0.12 -6.54
N SER A 317 14.72 -0.30 -7.36
CA SER A 317 14.73 -1.66 -7.94
C SER A 317 15.86 -1.87 -8.96
N GLY A 318 16.46 -0.79 -9.48
CA GLY A 318 17.45 -0.84 -10.57
C GLY A 318 16.81 -0.99 -11.95
N ILE A 319 15.50 -0.73 -12.07
CA ILE A 319 14.74 -0.84 -13.33
C ILE A 319 15.34 -0.01 -14.47
N GLU A 320 15.99 1.11 -14.16
CA GLU A 320 16.61 2.04 -15.11
C GLU A 320 17.93 1.51 -15.70
N THR A 321 18.45 0.40 -15.15
CA THR A 321 19.76 -0.16 -15.48
C THR A 321 19.72 -1.64 -15.80
N ALA A 322 18.54 -2.26 -15.74
CA ALA A 322 18.39 -3.68 -16.00
C ALA A 322 18.46 -3.94 -17.51
N ASP A 323 19.00 -5.10 -17.91
CA ASP A 323 19.13 -5.53 -19.31
C ASP A 323 17.78 -5.91 -19.96
N TYR A 324 16.67 -5.66 -19.28
CA TYR A 324 15.34 -5.87 -19.83
C TYR A 324 15.02 -4.74 -20.82
N LYS A 325 14.47 -5.13 -21.98
CA LYS A 325 14.16 -4.30 -23.16
C LYS A 325 13.54 -2.92 -22.81
N SER A 326 13.65 -1.99 -23.77
CA SER A 326 13.19 -0.59 -23.68
C SER A 326 11.76 -0.43 -23.18
N ILE A 327 11.47 0.74 -22.61
CA ILE A 327 10.10 1.13 -22.28
C ILE A 327 9.26 1.06 -23.56
N ILE A 328 8.05 0.49 -23.46
CA ILE A 328 7.17 0.32 -24.61
C ILE A 328 6.59 1.69 -24.96
N ASP A 329 6.68 2.08 -26.23
CA ASP A 329 6.07 3.32 -26.71
C ASP A 329 4.54 3.24 -26.66
N ASP A 330 3.87 4.38 -26.51
CA ASP A 330 2.42 4.41 -26.36
C ASP A 330 1.67 3.82 -27.56
N TYR A 331 2.19 4.03 -28.78
CA TYR A 331 1.58 3.49 -30.00
C TYR A 331 1.61 1.95 -30.03
N GLU A 332 2.70 1.32 -29.56
CA GLU A 332 2.78 -0.15 -29.50
C GLU A 332 1.71 -0.71 -28.55
N ILE A 333 1.48 -0.07 -27.40
CA ILE A 333 0.42 -0.49 -26.46
C ILE A 333 -0.97 -0.34 -27.08
N ILE A 334 -1.19 0.74 -27.85
CA ILE A 334 -2.45 1.00 -28.54
C ILE A 334 -2.71 -0.08 -29.60
N GLU A 335 -1.78 -0.29 -30.53
CA GLU A 335 -1.89 -1.32 -31.57
C GLU A 335 -2.09 -2.71 -30.96
N ALA A 336 -1.36 -3.03 -29.88
CA ALA A 336 -1.50 -4.33 -29.23
C ALA A 336 -2.89 -4.60 -28.66
N LEU A 337 -3.55 -3.59 -28.07
CA LEU A 337 -4.91 -3.77 -27.54
C LEU A 337 -6.03 -3.54 -28.55
N GLU A 338 -5.81 -2.72 -29.57
CA GLU A 338 -6.82 -2.44 -30.60
C GLU A 338 -6.80 -3.50 -31.71
N ASP A 339 -5.61 -3.91 -32.16
CA ASP A 339 -5.41 -4.81 -33.30
C ASP A 339 -4.96 -6.23 -32.89
N GLY A 340 -4.55 -6.44 -31.64
CA GLY A 340 -4.27 -7.76 -31.08
C GLY A 340 -2.85 -8.29 -31.28
N TYR A 341 -1.87 -7.41 -31.54
CA TYR A 341 -0.46 -7.76 -31.72
C TYR A 341 0.34 -7.81 -30.40
N GLU A 342 1.35 -8.68 -30.31
CA GLU A 342 2.32 -8.66 -29.20
C GLU A 342 3.17 -7.38 -29.19
N THR A 343 3.29 -6.71 -28.04
CA THR A 343 4.25 -5.59 -27.86
C THR A 343 5.68 -6.11 -27.71
N ASN A 344 6.68 -5.23 -27.86
CA ASN A 344 8.03 -5.53 -27.38
C ASN A 344 8.04 -5.90 -25.88
N ARG A 345 9.13 -6.53 -25.41
CA ARG A 345 9.28 -6.76 -23.97
C ARG A 345 9.61 -5.42 -23.32
N GLY A 346 9.09 -5.15 -22.12
CA GLY A 346 9.41 -3.97 -21.33
C GLY A 346 9.09 -4.20 -19.85
N PRO A 347 8.72 -3.16 -19.08
CA PRO A 347 8.18 -3.31 -17.74
C PRO A 347 6.91 -4.19 -17.68
N LEU A 348 6.11 -4.13 -18.73
CA LEU A 348 5.03 -5.06 -19.02
C LEU A 348 5.19 -5.58 -20.46
N ARG A 349 4.32 -6.49 -20.89
CA ARG A 349 4.11 -6.88 -22.29
C ARG A 349 2.63 -7.21 -22.47
N VAL A 350 2.04 -6.74 -23.56
CA VAL A 350 0.77 -7.27 -24.05
C VAL A 350 1.12 -8.43 -24.98
N ASP A 351 0.59 -9.62 -24.69
CA ASP A 351 0.78 -10.80 -25.54
C ASP A 351 -0.21 -10.76 -26.71
N ASP A 352 0.08 -11.51 -27.79
CA ASP A 352 -0.85 -11.70 -28.90
C ASP A 352 -2.26 -12.06 -28.41
N GLU A 353 -3.28 -11.46 -29.03
CA GLU A 353 -4.66 -11.82 -28.75
C GLU A 353 -4.85 -13.32 -29.03
N ASP A 354 -5.65 -13.96 -28.19
CA ASP A 354 -5.98 -15.38 -28.28
C ASP A 354 -4.81 -16.36 -28.08
N ARG A 355 -3.63 -15.86 -27.66
CA ARG A 355 -2.47 -16.70 -27.35
C ARG A 355 -2.78 -17.86 -26.40
N PHE A 356 -3.58 -17.59 -25.37
CA PHE A 356 -3.89 -18.55 -24.29
C PHE A 356 -5.31 -19.09 -24.38
N ILE A 357 -6.30 -18.22 -24.61
CA ILE A 357 -7.70 -18.61 -24.74
C ILE A 357 -8.35 -17.75 -25.82
N ASN A 358 -9.23 -18.33 -26.64
CA ASN A 358 -9.95 -17.59 -27.68
C ASN A 358 -10.71 -16.37 -27.12
N ASN A 359 -10.82 -15.29 -27.89
CA ASN A 359 -11.31 -13.98 -27.47
C ASN A 359 -10.75 -13.55 -26.11
N SER A 360 -9.44 -13.42 -25.96
CA SER A 360 -8.82 -12.90 -24.73
C SER A 360 -7.60 -12.03 -24.96
N ILE A 361 -7.43 -11.06 -24.06
CA ILE A 361 -6.24 -10.22 -23.95
C ILE A 361 -5.39 -10.75 -22.81
N SER A 362 -4.07 -10.84 -22.99
CA SER A 362 -3.15 -11.16 -21.92
C SER A 362 -2.11 -10.07 -21.70
N ILE A 363 -1.89 -9.76 -20.42
CA ILE A 363 -0.90 -8.78 -19.99
C ILE A 363 0.07 -9.47 -19.04
N GLU A 364 1.34 -9.49 -19.45
CA GLU A 364 2.47 -9.95 -18.67
C GLU A 364 3.10 -8.78 -17.91
N PHE A 365 3.14 -8.88 -16.60
CA PHE A 365 3.84 -7.99 -15.68
C PHE A 365 5.24 -8.54 -15.42
N ARG A 366 6.27 -7.78 -15.81
CA ARG A 366 7.67 -8.23 -15.79
C ARG A 366 8.48 -7.49 -14.71
N SER A 367 9.21 -6.45 -15.11
CA SER A 367 10.10 -5.74 -14.20
C SER A 367 9.32 -4.81 -13.25
N GLY A 368 9.83 -4.58 -12.03
CA GLY A 368 9.19 -3.68 -11.06
C GLY A 368 7.96 -4.22 -10.31
N THR A 369 7.33 -5.31 -10.76
CA THR A 369 6.17 -5.95 -10.10
C THR A 369 6.54 -7.02 -9.07
N LYS A 370 7.84 -7.19 -8.76
CA LYS A 370 8.30 -7.97 -7.59
C LYS A 370 7.83 -7.36 -6.26
N ASN A 371 7.50 -6.07 -6.25
CA ASN A 371 6.86 -5.41 -5.12
C ASN A 371 5.38 -5.76 -5.08
N SER A 372 4.95 -6.55 -4.09
CA SER A 372 3.57 -7.03 -3.95
C SER A 372 2.55 -5.88 -3.89
N ARG A 373 2.89 -4.74 -3.27
CA ARG A 373 1.99 -3.59 -3.20
C ARG A 373 1.67 -3.03 -4.59
N VAL A 374 2.69 -2.85 -5.41
CA VAL A 374 2.54 -2.29 -6.77
C VAL A 374 1.81 -3.29 -7.66
N ALA A 375 2.23 -4.56 -7.63
CA ALA A 375 1.60 -5.62 -8.40
C ALA A 375 0.12 -5.80 -8.05
N ARG A 376 -0.21 -5.85 -6.75
CA ARG A 376 -1.60 -5.97 -6.28
C ARG A 376 -2.46 -4.81 -6.72
N PHE A 377 -1.99 -3.58 -6.53
CA PHE A 377 -2.74 -2.40 -6.95
C PHE A 377 -3.02 -2.40 -8.46
N ILE A 378 -2.00 -2.65 -9.28
CA ILE A 378 -2.13 -2.63 -10.75
C ILE A 378 -3.06 -3.75 -11.21
N GLN A 379 -2.81 -4.99 -10.79
CA GLN A 379 -3.62 -6.14 -11.19
C GLN A 379 -5.08 -5.99 -10.73
N ALA A 380 -5.33 -5.52 -9.49
CA ALA A 380 -6.68 -5.28 -9.01
C ALA A 380 -7.39 -4.15 -9.80
N SER A 381 -6.68 -3.06 -10.10
CA SER A 381 -7.26 -1.91 -10.85
C SER A 381 -7.58 -2.29 -12.29
N MET A 382 -6.68 -3.00 -12.97
CA MET A 382 -6.90 -3.45 -14.34
C MET A 382 -7.97 -4.54 -14.40
N ALA A 383 -7.86 -5.59 -13.58
CA ALA A 383 -8.84 -6.69 -13.58
C ALA A 383 -10.26 -6.20 -13.25
N SER A 384 -10.41 -5.34 -12.26
CA SER A 384 -11.74 -4.81 -11.90
C SER A 384 -12.36 -3.95 -13.01
N ARG A 385 -11.60 -3.04 -13.62
CA ARG A 385 -12.10 -2.21 -14.74
C ARG A 385 -12.36 -3.04 -15.99
N PHE A 386 -11.43 -3.91 -16.36
CA PHE A 386 -11.56 -4.77 -17.54
C PHE A 386 -12.75 -5.73 -17.39
N SER A 387 -12.92 -6.35 -16.21
CA SER A 387 -14.01 -7.28 -15.96
C SER A 387 -15.40 -6.65 -16.02
N ARG A 388 -15.51 -5.34 -15.78
CA ARG A 388 -16.79 -4.61 -15.78
C ARG A 388 -16.98 -3.73 -17.01
N GLY A 389 -15.95 -3.55 -17.83
CA GLY A 389 -15.94 -2.52 -18.88
C GLY A 389 -16.05 -1.10 -18.33
N ASP A 390 -15.68 -0.86 -17.06
CA ASP A 390 -15.84 0.44 -16.40
C ASP A 390 -14.57 1.29 -16.48
N PHE A 391 -14.50 2.09 -17.54
CA PHE A 391 -13.43 3.05 -17.79
C PHE A 391 -13.87 4.50 -17.53
N THR A 392 -14.77 4.70 -16.56
CA THR A 392 -15.15 6.04 -16.10
C THR A 392 -13.90 6.77 -15.60
N GLY A 393 -13.73 8.03 -16.03
CA GLY A 393 -12.57 8.87 -15.70
C GLY A 393 -11.31 8.62 -16.54
N ILE A 394 -11.28 7.58 -17.37
CA ILE A 394 -10.12 7.26 -18.23
C ILE A 394 -10.30 7.92 -19.61
N SER A 395 -9.27 8.59 -20.10
CA SER A 395 -9.22 9.20 -21.44
C SER A 395 -9.14 8.13 -22.54
N LYS A 396 -9.22 8.54 -23.80
CA LYS A 396 -8.94 7.65 -24.93
C LYS A 396 -7.43 7.56 -25.15
N ALA A 397 -6.91 6.41 -25.54
CA ALA A 397 -5.47 6.24 -25.62
C ALA A 397 -4.79 7.10 -26.70
N ASP A 398 -5.49 7.40 -27.79
CA ASP A 398 -5.05 8.23 -28.92
C ASP A 398 -5.17 9.74 -28.66
N SER A 399 -5.80 10.14 -27.54
CA SER A 399 -6.02 11.56 -27.24
C SER A 399 -4.77 12.29 -26.74
N TRP A 400 -3.76 11.55 -26.28
CA TRP A 400 -2.50 12.10 -25.76
C TRP A 400 -1.45 10.98 -25.62
N ASN A 401 -0.16 11.35 -25.57
CA ASN A 401 0.93 10.41 -25.31
C ASN A 401 1.73 10.83 -24.07
N ILE A 402 2.01 9.89 -23.18
CA ILE A 402 2.96 10.02 -22.06
C ILE A 402 4.40 9.83 -22.54
N ILE A 403 4.60 8.89 -23.47
CA ILE A 403 5.87 8.59 -24.13
C ILE A 403 5.69 8.93 -25.61
N GLY A 404 6.22 10.07 -26.02
CA GLY A 404 6.28 10.49 -27.42
C GLY A 404 7.72 10.67 -27.93
N GLU A 405 7.86 11.12 -29.17
CA GLU A 405 9.15 11.29 -29.87
C GLU A 405 10.19 12.10 -29.06
N TYR A 406 9.75 13.18 -28.40
CA TYR A 406 10.59 14.06 -27.57
C TYR A 406 10.74 13.62 -26.09
N SER A 407 10.10 12.52 -25.69
CA SER A 407 10.13 12.04 -24.29
C SER A 407 11.38 11.21 -23.99
N THR A 408 12.01 10.69 -25.03
CA THR A 408 13.06 9.65 -24.93
C THR A 408 14.46 10.24 -25.17
N TYR A 409 14.55 11.27 -26.01
CA TYR A 409 15.81 11.87 -26.45
C TYR A 409 15.93 13.33 -26.01
N PRO A 410 16.89 13.66 -25.13
CA PRO A 410 17.07 15.05 -24.69
C PRO A 410 17.69 15.88 -25.83
N ASP A 411 16.98 16.91 -26.24
CA ASP A 411 17.40 17.88 -27.26
C ASP A 411 17.61 19.28 -26.66
N GLU A 412 18.58 20.04 -27.16
CA GLU A 412 18.89 21.37 -26.59
C GLU A 412 17.73 22.35 -26.78
N ASP A 413 17.16 22.41 -27.98
CA ASP A 413 16.13 23.40 -28.32
C ASP A 413 14.82 23.06 -27.58
N ASP A 414 14.45 21.77 -27.51
CA ASP A 414 13.32 21.27 -26.71
C ASP A 414 13.43 21.68 -25.23
N LEU A 415 14.61 21.49 -24.63
CA LEU A 415 14.83 21.82 -23.22
C LEU A 415 14.78 23.33 -22.94
N VAL A 416 15.17 24.16 -23.91
CA VAL A 416 15.03 25.63 -23.82
C VAL A 416 13.56 26.01 -23.90
N GLU A 417 12.83 25.48 -24.89
CA GLU A 417 11.45 25.82 -25.16
C GLU A 417 10.51 25.37 -24.03
N ARG A 418 10.58 24.09 -23.62
CA ARG A 418 9.64 23.52 -22.63
C ARG A 418 9.89 23.97 -21.20
N PHE A 419 11.15 24.23 -20.84
CA PHE A 419 11.55 24.47 -19.44
C PHE A 419 12.23 25.83 -19.19
N GLY A 420 12.39 26.67 -20.21
CA GLY A 420 12.94 28.02 -20.06
C GLY A 420 14.39 28.02 -19.55
N LEU A 421 15.20 27.04 -19.95
CA LEU A 421 16.62 26.99 -19.63
C LEU A 421 17.42 27.96 -20.52
N THR A 422 18.58 28.41 -20.05
CA THR A 422 19.55 29.05 -20.96
C THR A 422 20.11 28.00 -21.92
N ARG A 423 20.44 28.37 -23.17
CA ARG A 423 21.09 27.45 -24.13
C ARG A 423 22.27 26.69 -23.53
N SER A 424 23.14 27.38 -22.79
CA SER A 424 24.30 26.74 -22.13
C SER A 424 23.92 25.70 -21.07
N GLN A 425 22.84 25.93 -20.30
CA GLN A 425 22.34 24.94 -19.35
C GLN A 425 21.70 23.75 -20.09
N ALA A 426 20.86 24.01 -21.08
CA ALA A 426 20.18 23.00 -21.89
C ALA A 426 21.20 22.08 -22.60
N GLN A 427 22.20 22.67 -23.26
CA GLN A 427 23.27 21.93 -23.95
C GLN A 427 24.00 20.99 -22.99
N ARG A 428 24.40 21.48 -21.81
CA ARG A 428 25.10 20.68 -20.80
C ARG A 428 24.21 19.58 -20.21
N ALA A 429 22.93 19.88 -19.96
CA ALA A 429 21.97 18.90 -19.47
C ALA A 429 21.78 17.77 -20.50
N ALA A 430 21.45 18.13 -21.75
CA ALA A 430 21.26 17.18 -22.84
C ALA A 430 22.51 16.30 -23.05
N GLN A 431 23.70 16.89 -23.07
CA GLN A 431 24.95 16.13 -23.20
C GLN A 431 25.12 15.09 -22.09
N LYS A 432 24.82 15.45 -20.83
CA LYS A 432 24.99 14.55 -19.68
C LYS A 432 23.93 13.47 -19.62
N LEU A 433 22.68 13.79 -19.96
CA LEU A 433 21.61 12.81 -20.05
C LEU A 433 21.88 11.79 -21.15
N ARG A 434 22.29 12.23 -22.35
CA ARG A 434 22.74 11.33 -23.44
C ARG A 434 23.89 10.46 -22.99
N ARG A 435 24.89 11.05 -22.32
CA ARG A 435 26.04 10.31 -21.81
C ARG A 435 25.69 9.33 -20.70
N ALA A 436 24.67 9.60 -19.87
CA ALA A 436 24.24 8.67 -18.82
C ALA A 436 23.53 7.41 -19.38
N GLY A 437 22.96 7.50 -20.59
CA GLY A 437 22.44 6.33 -21.33
C GLY A 437 21.30 5.60 -20.62
N LEU A 438 20.25 6.32 -20.24
CA LEU A 438 19.07 5.77 -19.54
C LEU A 438 17.94 5.44 -20.53
N SER A 439 18.16 4.50 -21.47
CA SER A 439 17.25 4.03 -22.55
C SER A 439 15.73 4.25 -22.34
N GLY A 440 15.21 5.45 -22.61
CA GLY A 440 13.80 5.84 -22.39
C GLY A 440 13.38 6.12 -20.94
N TYR A 441 14.23 5.75 -19.98
CA TYR A 441 14.05 5.99 -18.55
C TYR A 441 14.35 7.43 -18.11
N ASN A 442 14.44 8.42 -18.99
CA ASN A 442 14.54 9.84 -18.59
C ASN A 442 13.15 10.39 -18.16
N ILE A 443 12.56 9.82 -17.11
CA ILE A 443 11.15 10.03 -16.74
C ILE A 443 10.77 11.49 -16.51
N ALA A 444 11.71 12.34 -16.07
CA ALA A 444 11.43 13.77 -15.88
C ALA A 444 11.09 14.50 -17.21
N LEU A 445 11.49 13.93 -18.36
CA LEU A 445 11.26 14.47 -19.71
C LEU A 445 9.99 13.94 -20.40
N TRP A 446 9.37 12.89 -19.84
CA TRP A 446 8.07 12.40 -20.34
C TRP A 446 7.01 13.50 -20.31
N ASN A 447 5.93 13.29 -21.05
CA ASN A 447 4.85 14.25 -21.14
C ASN A 447 3.96 14.26 -19.89
N TRP A 448 4.42 14.97 -18.86
CA TRP A 448 3.68 15.23 -17.63
C TRP A 448 2.92 16.56 -17.64
N TYR A 449 2.98 17.32 -18.73
CA TYR A 449 2.59 18.72 -18.69
C TYR A 449 1.54 19.08 -19.73
N ASP A 450 1.66 18.54 -20.94
CA ASP A 450 0.85 18.96 -22.07
C ASP A 450 -0.23 17.90 -22.30
N ASP A 451 -1.50 18.32 -22.28
CA ASP A 451 -2.70 17.48 -22.45
C ASP A 451 -2.82 16.25 -21.53
N ASN A 452 -1.95 16.13 -20.53
CA ASN A 452 -1.95 15.01 -19.60
C ASN A 452 -3.24 15.02 -18.75
N PRO A 453 -4.10 13.99 -18.83
CA PRO A 453 -5.39 13.95 -18.15
C PRO A 453 -5.29 13.56 -16.67
N MET A 454 -4.12 13.08 -16.22
CA MET A 454 -3.90 12.66 -14.84
C MET A 454 -3.61 13.85 -13.91
N LEU A 455 -3.22 15.00 -14.48
CA LEU A 455 -2.72 16.17 -13.75
C LEU A 455 -3.51 17.43 -14.14
N GLY A 456 -3.92 18.20 -13.14
CA GLY A 456 -4.49 19.54 -13.27
C GLY A 456 -3.43 20.61 -13.47
N ASP A 457 -3.88 21.80 -13.86
CA ASP A 457 -3.00 22.86 -14.38
C ASP A 457 -2.02 23.39 -13.33
N THR A 458 -2.46 23.53 -12.08
CA THR A 458 -1.60 23.95 -10.96
C THR A 458 -0.43 22.97 -10.78
N LYS A 459 -0.70 21.66 -10.85
CA LYS A 459 0.31 20.62 -10.73
C LYS A 459 1.28 20.63 -11.90
N LYS A 460 0.77 20.75 -13.13
CA LYS A 460 1.58 20.85 -14.35
C LYS A 460 2.58 22.02 -14.25
N ALA A 461 2.12 23.19 -13.82
CA ALA A 461 2.96 24.37 -13.62
C ALA A 461 4.07 24.16 -12.56
N ILE A 462 3.72 23.52 -11.43
CA ILE A 462 4.68 23.19 -10.37
C ILE A 462 5.72 22.18 -10.86
N LEU A 463 5.29 21.14 -11.59
CA LEU A 463 6.20 20.12 -12.13
C LEU A 463 7.12 20.69 -13.21
N LYS A 464 6.67 21.60 -14.08
CA LYS A 464 7.55 22.28 -15.07
C LYS A 464 8.73 22.95 -14.36
N ASN A 465 8.48 23.62 -13.23
CA ASN A 465 9.54 24.24 -12.41
C ASN A 465 10.44 23.21 -11.71
N LEU A 466 9.86 22.15 -11.14
CA LEU A 466 10.65 21.06 -10.52
C LEU A 466 11.59 20.38 -11.54
N THR A 467 11.12 20.18 -12.77
CA THR A 467 11.92 19.60 -13.87
C THR A 467 12.99 20.55 -14.35
N ARG A 468 12.71 21.86 -14.44
CA ARG A 468 13.72 22.88 -14.70
C ARG A 468 14.87 22.81 -13.69
N ASP A 469 14.57 22.72 -12.40
CA ASP A 469 15.59 22.60 -11.35
C ASP A 469 16.39 21.30 -11.46
N TYR A 470 15.72 20.17 -11.73
CA TYR A 470 16.39 18.90 -12.02
C TYR A 470 17.39 19.04 -13.19
N LEU A 471 17.00 19.70 -14.28
CA LEU A 471 17.87 19.87 -15.45
C LEU A 471 19.05 20.80 -15.17
N ILE A 472 18.85 21.86 -14.37
CA ILE A 472 19.93 22.74 -13.90
C ILE A 472 20.93 21.94 -13.06
N ASP A 473 20.44 21.07 -12.17
CA ASP A 473 21.30 20.21 -11.35
C ASP A 473 22.10 19.25 -12.21
N VAL A 474 21.46 18.58 -13.18
CA VAL A 474 22.16 17.72 -14.15
C VAL A 474 23.22 18.52 -14.90
N ALA A 475 22.88 19.71 -15.41
CA ALA A 475 23.81 20.61 -16.09
C ALA A 475 25.00 21.05 -15.20
N SER A 476 24.86 21.00 -13.88
CA SER A 476 25.91 21.38 -12.91
C SER A 476 26.86 20.24 -12.51
N LEU A 477 26.48 18.97 -12.73
CA LEU A 477 27.30 17.79 -12.36
C LEU A 477 28.74 17.86 -12.91
N ARG A 478 29.74 17.64 -12.06
CA ARG A 478 31.17 17.74 -12.46
C ARG A 478 31.81 16.40 -12.82
N HIS A 479 31.04 15.31 -12.81
CA HIS A 479 31.58 13.96 -13.03
C HIS A 479 32.05 13.77 -14.48
N THR A 480 33.31 13.35 -14.62
CA THR A 480 33.93 13.04 -15.92
C THR A 480 33.90 11.54 -16.24
N ASN A 481 33.73 10.67 -15.25
CA ASN A 481 33.58 9.22 -15.41
C ASN A 481 32.11 8.85 -15.68
N TYR A 482 31.88 7.93 -16.63
CA TYR A 482 30.54 7.50 -17.05
C TYR A 482 29.72 6.89 -15.91
N GLU A 483 30.27 5.93 -15.16
CA GLU A 483 29.54 5.24 -14.08
C GLU A 483 29.13 6.21 -12.96
N ASN A 484 30.02 7.12 -12.58
CA ASN A 484 29.73 8.13 -11.57
C ASN A 484 28.68 9.14 -12.06
N LEU A 485 28.75 9.55 -13.33
CA LEU A 485 27.74 10.42 -13.94
C LEU A 485 26.37 9.72 -13.97
N LYS A 486 26.31 8.47 -14.43
CA LYS A 486 25.08 7.67 -14.50
C LYS A 486 24.42 7.53 -13.12
N LYS A 487 25.20 7.16 -12.10
CA LYS A 487 24.70 7.07 -10.71
C LYS A 487 24.19 8.41 -10.18
N ALA A 488 24.87 9.51 -10.49
CA ALA A 488 24.44 10.85 -10.08
C ALA A 488 23.12 11.27 -10.75
N VAL A 489 22.98 11.04 -12.06
CA VAL A 489 21.72 11.31 -12.80
C VAL A 489 20.57 10.48 -12.26
N ILE A 490 20.76 9.16 -12.05
CA ILE A 490 19.75 8.29 -11.44
C ILE A 490 19.35 8.79 -10.05
N SER A 491 20.31 9.27 -9.25
CA SER A 491 20.03 9.82 -7.92
C SER A 491 19.17 11.09 -7.99
N LEU A 492 19.48 12.02 -8.89
CA LEU A 492 18.69 13.23 -9.10
C LEU A 492 17.28 12.91 -9.60
N GLN A 493 17.16 11.93 -10.50
CA GLN A 493 15.88 11.54 -11.05
C GLN A 493 15.00 10.84 -10.01
N ARG A 494 15.60 10.03 -9.13
CA ARG A 494 14.89 9.43 -8.01
C ARG A 494 14.36 10.47 -7.04
N GLU A 495 15.12 11.52 -6.76
CA GLU A 495 14.65 12.67 -5.96
C GLU A 495 13.47 13.35 -6.65
N TRP A 496 13.55 13.58 -7.97
CA TRP A 496 12.45 14.15 -8.76
C TRP A 496 11.19 13.28 -8.69
N VAL A 497 11.30 11.96 -8.93
CA VAL A 497 10.15 11.03 -8.87
C VAL A 497 9.49 11.07 -7.49
N LYS A 498 10.28 11.01 -6.41
CA LYS A 498 9.74 11.06 -5.04
C LYS A 498 9.07 12.38 -4.71
N SER A 499 9.70 13.50 -5.08
CA SER A 499 9.21 14.85 -4.76
C SER A 499 8.00 15.23 -5.61
N SER A 500 7.96 14.78 -6.86
CA SER A 500 6.84 15.03 -7.78
C SER A 500 5.55 14.38 -7.31
N ASN A 501 5.60 13.30 -6.52
CA ASN A 501 4.46 12.53 -6.04
C ASN A 501 3.51 11.99 -7.16
N ILE A 502 3.96 11.98 -8.42
CA ILE A 502 3.13 11.60 -9.58
C ILE A 502 2.64 10.15 -9.50
N ALA A 503 3.38 9.27 -8.82
CA ALA A 503 2.94 7.89 -8.62
C ALA A 503 1.57 7.80 -7.89
N GLU A 504 1.25 8.74 -6.99
CA GLU A 504 -0.06 8.78 -6.33
C GLU A 504 -1.14 9.38 -7.24
N ASP A 505 -0.79 10.35 -8.10
CA ASP A 505 -1.69 10.87 -9.14
C ASP A 505 -2.08 9.76 -10.13
N VAL A 506 -1.10 8.96 -10.62
CA VAL A 506 -1.34 7.83 -11.52
C VAL A 506 -2.19 6.75 -10.83
N LYS A 507 -1.94 6.44 -9.55
CA LYS A 507 -2.80 5.52 -8.79
C LYS A 507 -4.24 6.04 -8.70
N LYS A 508 -4.45 7.33 -8.41
CA LYS A 508 -5.79 7.93 -8.36
C LYS A 508 -6.51 7.76 -9.70
N TYR A 509 -5.81 8.00 -10.81
CA TYR A 509 -6.36 7.84 -12.16
C TYR A 509 -6.73 6.38 -12.48
N MET A 510 -5.87 5.42 -12.11
CA MET A 510 -6.09 3.99 -12.36
C MET A 510 -7.21 3.37 -11.50
N MET A 511 -7.37 3.82 -10.25
CA MET A 511 -8.32 3.24 -9.31
C MET A 511 -9.76 3.38 -9.83
N PRO A 512 -10.62 2.34 -9.77
CA PRO A 512 -12.01 2.43 -10.22
C PRO A 512 -12.78 3.57 -9.54
N ALA A 513 -13.57 4.31 -10.31
CA ALA A 513 -14.41 5.37 -9.77
C ALA A 513 -15.48 4.80 -8.82
N ARG A 514 -15.63 5.42 -7.65
CA ARG A 514 -16.70 5.09 -6.70
C ARG A 514 -18.00 5.69 -7.21
N LYS A 515 -19.03 4.86 -7.44
CA LYS A 515 -20.32 5.31 -7.96
C LYS A 515 -21.36 5.36 -6.85
N PHE A 516 -22.11 6.46 -6.80
CA PHE A 516 -23.25 6.60 -5.92
C PHE A 516 -24.44 5.80 -6.44
N SER A 517 -25.12 5.07 -5.56
CA SER A 517 -26.42 4.47 -5.87
C SER A 517 -27.53 5.53 -5.99
N ASP A 518 -27.45 6.57 -5.17
CA ASP A 518 -28.36 7.72 -5.10
C ASP A 518 -27.53 8.93 -4.68
N LYS A 519 -26.98 9.68 -5.65
CA LYS A 519 -26.01 10.76 -5.38
C LYS A 519 -26.53 11.77 -4.37
N GLU A 520 -27.79 12.17 -4.45
CA GLU A 520 -28.37 13.21 -3.59
C GLU A 520 -28.49 12.74 -2.13
N ASN A 521 -28.89 11.49 -1.91
CA ASN A 521 -29.22 11.01 -0.56
C ASN A 521 -28.22 9.98 -0.01
N PHE A 522 -27.09 9.73 -0.68
CA PHE A 522 -26.15 8.68 -0.27
C PHE A 522 -25.61 8.86 1.15
N HIS A 523 -25.29 10.09 1.54
CA HIS A 523 -24.81 10.47 2.87
C HIS A 523 -25.91 10.41 3.96
N LYS A 524 -27.19 10.27 3.59
CA LYS A 524 -28.32 10.20 4.53
C LYS A 524 -28.50 8.78 5.05
N PHE A 525 -28.87 8.69 6.32
CA PHE A 525 -29.37 7.46 6.90
C PHE A 525 -30.87 7.36 6.61
N LYS A 526 -31.31 6.26 5.98
CA LYS A 526 -32.72 5.98 5.67
C LYS A 526 -33.26 5.00 6.72
N PRO A 527 -33.98 5.47 7.76
CA PRO A 527 -34.51 4.57 8.79
C PRO A 527 -35.64 3.70 8.22
N GLY A 528 -35.77 2.47 8.72
CA GLY A 528 -36.90 1.58 8.39
C GLY A 528 -38.22 1.96 9.07
N THR A 529 -38.22 2.93 10.00
CA THR A 529 -39.37 3.37 10.79
C THR A 529 -39.36 4.89 11.01
N ARG A 530 -40.47 5.46 11.48
CA ARG A 530 -40.59 6.90 11.77
C ARG A 530 -39.71 7.29 12.97
N MET A 531 -38.85 8.30 12.80
CA MET A 531 -37.92 8.78 13.84
C MET A 531 -38.53 9.89 14.71
N ASN A 532 -38.19 9.93 15.99
CA ASN A 532 -38.52 11.03 16.90
C ASN A 532 -37.57 12.23 16.70
N VAL A 533 -36.29 11.95 16.47
CA VAL A 533 -35.24 12.91 16.11
C VAL A 533 -34.75 12.59 14.71
N ASP A 534 -34.86 13.54 13.79
CA ASP A 534 -34.30 13.38 12.45
C ASP A 534 -32.79 13.56 12.47
N VAL A 535 -32.05 12.45 12.51
CA VAL A 535 -30.59 12.45 12.59
C VAL A 535 -29.92 13.04 11.34
N ASN A 536 -30.63 13.12 10.21
CA ASN A 536 -30.08 13.72 9.00
C ASN A 536 -30.02 15.25 9.09
N LYS A 537 -30.79 15.85 10.00
CA LYS A 537 -30.81 17.30 10.28
C LYS A 537 -29.90 17.73 11.42
N ILE A 538 -29.17 16.80 12.04
CA ILE A 538 -28.14 17.14 13.02
C ILE A 538 -26.94 17.70 12.26
N ASP A 539 -26.57 18.94 12.58
CA ASP A 539 -25.43 19.60 11.96
C ASP A 539 -24.13 18.82 12.18
N LEU A 540 -23.37 18.68 11.10
CA LEU A 540 -22.04 18.09 11.11
C LEU A 540 -21.04 19.16 10.65
N GLY A 541 -19.91 19.26 11.34
CA GLY A 541 -18.75 19.99 10.84
C GLY A 541 -17.73 18.98 10.33
N VAL A 542 -17.25 19.13 9.10
CA VAL A 542 -16.23 18.24 8.53
C VAL A 542 -14.95 19.01 8.31
N GLU A 543 -13.83 18.37 8.63
CA GLU A 543 -12.51 18.86 8.28
C GLU A 543 -11.96 17.91 7.23
N TYR A 544 -11.82 18.42 6.00
CA TYR A 544 -11.24 17.68 4.88
C TYR A 544 -9.74 17.97 4.82
N SER A 545 -8.94 16.96 4.52
CA SER A 545 -7.49 17.09 4.48
C SER A 545 -6.93 16.64 3.15
N ALA A 546 -5.96 17.37 2.63
CA ALA A 546 -5.17 17.02 1.45
C ALA A 546 -3.69 17.34 1.64
N LYS A 547 -2.84 16.75 0.80
CA LYS A 547 -1.42 17.11 0.71
C LYS A 547 -1.18 18.08 -0.42
N PHE A 548 -0.19 18.93 -0.21
CA PHE A 548 0.36 19.75 -1.27
C PHE A 548 0.85 18.86 -2.43
N PRO A 549 0.84 19.37 -3.66
CA PRO A 549 1.20 18.61 -4.84
C PRO A 549 2.66 18.14 -4.82
N LEU A 550 3.56 18.81 -4.09
CA LEU A 550 4.93 18.33 -3.90
C LEU A 550 5.10 17.60 -2.57
N LYS A 551 5.86 16.52 -2.61
CA LYS A 551 6.28 15.80 -1.42
C LYS A 551 7.61 16.36 -0.93
N PHE A 552 7.66 16.61 0.38
CA PHE A 552 8.88 17.06 1.05
C PHE A 552 9.99 15.98 1.00
N GLU A 553 11.19 16.40 0.60
CA GLU A 553 12.43 15.64 0.69
C GLU A 553 13.50 16.45 1.44
N GLY A 554 14.17 15.82 2.41
CA GLY A 554 15.17 16.46 3.25
C GLY A 554 16.33 15.54 3.60
N ASP A 555 17.44 16.17 3.97
CA ASP A 555 18.64 15.49 4.44
C ASP A 555 18.59 15.34 5.96
N TYR A 556 19.12 14.21 6.43
CA TYR A 556 19.19 13.87 7.83
C TYR A 556 20.61 13.43 8.19
N ALA A 557 21.02 13.67 9.43
CA ALA A 557 22.28 13.16 9.93
C ALA A 557 22.29 11.63 9.85
N MET A 558 23.47 11.07 9.56
CA MET A 558 23.67 9.63 9.41
C MET A 558 24.60 9.14 10.53
N ILE A 559 24.34 7.93 11.04
CA ILE A 559 25.19 7.21 11.98
C ILE A 559 25.59 5.87 11.37
N GLU A 560 26.82 5.44 11.61
CA GLU A 560 27.26 4.10 11.26
C GLU A 560 26.55 3.08 12.17
N ASP A 561 26.05 2.00 11.60
CA ASP A 561 25.48 0.88 12.34
C ASP A 561 26.56 -0.17 12.64
N GLY A 562 26.27 -1.07 13.57
CA GLY A 562 27.20 -2.13 13.98
C GLY A 562 27.59 -3.13 12.87
N SER A 563 27.05 -2.97 11.65
CA SER A 563 27.41 -3.76 10.47
C SER A 563 28.26 -2.98 9.45
N GLY A 564 28.69 -1.75 9.78
CA GLY A 564 29.40 -0.85 8.86
C GLY A 564 28.49 -0.16 7.83
N GLY A 565 27.16 -0.29 7.97
CA GLY A 565 26.16 0.45 7.19
C GLY A 565 25.88 1.82 7.79
N TYR A 566 25.13 2.68 7.09
CA TYR A 566 24.71 3.99 7.61
C TYR A 566 23.20 4.07 7.75
N ASN A 567 22.73 4.47 8.94
CA ASN A 567 21.32 4.72 9.22
C ASN A 567 21.08 6.19 9.55
N ARG A 568 19.88 6.68 9.25
CA ARG A 568 19.51 8.03 9.65
C ARG A 568 19.47 8.12 11.17
N GLN A 569 20.15 9.10 11.74
CA GLN A 569 20.22 9.32 13.18
C GLN A 569 18.85 9.74 13.71
N ARG A 570 18.35 8.96 14.66
CA ARG A 570 17.26 9.38 15.54
C ARG A 570 17.87 10.06 16.77
N LEU A 571 17.30 11.20 17.12
CA LEU A 571 17.62 11.94 18.34
C LEU A 571 16.97 11.25 19.54
N MET A 572 17.34 11.67 20.76
CA MET A 572 16.81 11.11 22.00
C MET A 572 15.29 11.24 22.13
N ASP A 573 14.69 12.29 21.55
CA ASP A 573 13.24 12.48 21.49
C ASP A 573 12.53 11.63 20.42
N GLY A 574 13.28 10.79 19.70
CA GLY A 574 12.81 9.90 18.64
C GLY A 574 12.65 10.56 17.26
N LYS A 575 12.81 11.90 17.16
CA LYS A 575 12.77 12.61 15.88
C LYS A 575 14.04 12.36 15.07
N MET A 576 13.93 12.52 13.76
CA MET A 576 15.10 12.46 12.87
C MET A 576 15.93 13.72 13.02
N SER A 577 17.24 13.59 13.10
CA SER A 577 18.19 14.71 13.08
C SER A 577 18.18 15.39 11.71
N TRP A 578 17.29 16.37 11.51
CA TRP A 578 17.15 17.10 10.24
C TRP A 578 18.31 18.08 10.04
N LEU A 579 18.86 18.07 8.82
CA LEU A 579 19.96 18.92 8.41
C LEU A 579 19.50 20.09 7.55
N GLN A 580 18.79 19.78 6.46
CA GLN A 580 18.28 20.76 5.51
C GLN A 580 17.09 20.17 4.72
N THR A 581 16.29 21.06 4.13
CA THR A 581 15.22 20.70 3.19
C THR A 581 15.76 20.83 1.76
N ARG A 582 15.63 19.77 0.95
CA ARG A 582 16.07 19.78 -0.46
C ARG A 582 14.94 20.17 -1.40
N VAL A 583 13.75 19.58 -1.20
CA VAL A 583 12.56 19.85 -1.99
C VAL A 583 11.38 20.03 -1.06
N ASP A 584 10.71 21.19 -1.16
CA ASP A 584 9.42 21.50 -0.56
C ASP A 584 8.96 22.85 -1.12
N MET A 585 7.65 23.11 -1.10
CA MET A 585 7.14 24.46 -1.33
C MET A 585 7.60 25.39 -0.19
N SER A 586 8.06 26.58 -0.53
CA SER A 586 8.27 27.69 0.40
C SER A 586 6.96 28.13 1.07
N PRO A 587 7.01 28.77 2.25
CA PRO A 587 5.81 29.36 2.86
C PRO A 587 5.06 30.27 1.88
N GLU A 588 5.79 31.05 1.08
CA GLU A 588 5.23 31.93 0.04
C GLU A 588 4.51 31.13 -1.06
N GLU A 589 5.11 30.07 -1.58
CA GLU A 589 4.46 29.20 -2.57
C GLU A 589 3.23 28.48 -2.00
N LYS A 590 3.30 28.02 -0.74
CA LYS A 590 2.16 27.42 -0.06
C LYS A 590 1.03 28.43 0.13
N GLU A 591 1.36 29.68 0.44
CA GLU A 591 0.37 30.75 0.58
C GLU A 591 -0.39 30.99 -0.73
N GLU A 592 0.32 31.18 -1.84
CA GLU A 592 -0.32 31.40 -3.14
C GLU A 592 -1.15 30.19 -3.58
N TYR A 593 -0.66 28.98 -3.32
CA TYR A 593 -1.41 27.76 -3.59
C TYR A 593 -2.71 27.67 -2.77
N LEU A 594 -2.65 27.99 -1.47
CA LEU A 594 -3.85 28.02 -0.62
C LEU A 594 -4.83 29.11 -1.06
N LYS A 595 -4.33 30.28 -1.47
CA LYS A 595 -5.16 31.34 -2.04
C LYS A 595 -5.86 30.88 -3.32
N LYS A 596 -5.15 30.20 -4.23
CA LYS A 596 -5.74 29.61 -5.44
C LYS A 596 -6.83 28.59 -5.11
N MET A 597 -6.57 27.70 -4.16
CA MET A 597 -7.57 26.75 -3.68
C MET A 597 -8.79 27.43 -3.07
N ALA A 598 -8.60 28.55 -2.36
CA ALA A 598 -9.70 29.32 -1.79
C ALA A 598 -10.57 29.97 -2.85
N VAL A 599 -9.97 30.54 -3.89
CA VAL A 599 -10.69 31.05 -5.07
C VAL A 599 -11.49 29.93 -5.74
N ASP A 600 -10.84 28.80 -6.05
CA ASP A 600 -11.51 27.69 -6.73
C ASP A 600 -12.67 27.11 -5.90
N LEU A 601 -12.50 26.97 -4.58
CA LEU A 601 -13.56 26.45 -3.72
C LEU A 601 -14.73 27.43 -3.63
N ARG A 602 -14.45 28.73 -3.49
CA ARG A 602 -15.48 29.78 -3.49
C ARG A 602 -16.32 29.69 -4.76
N ASP A 603 -15.66 29.67 -5.91
CA ASP A 603 -16.33 29.64 -7.21
C ASP A 603 -17.17 28.37 -7.36
N ARG A 604 -16.63 27.22 -6.92
CA ARG A 604 -17.34 25.94 -6.98
C ARG A 604 -18.55 25.87 -6.04
N LEU A 605 -18.52 26.60 -4.92
CA LEU A 605 -19.63 26.75 -3.97
C LEU A 605 -20.62 27.88 -4.34
N GLY A 606 -20.34 28.64 -5.41
CA GLY A 606 -21.14 29.78 -5.84
C GLY A 606 -21.08 30.97 -4.87
N GLY A 607 -19.97 31.12 -4.15
CA GLY A 607 -19.74 32.25 -3.25
C GLY A 607 -19.29 33.53 -3.97
N GLU A 608 -19.42 34.66 -3.30
CA GLU A 608 -18.98 35.98 -3.79
C GLU A 608 -17.89 36.59 -2.88
N GLY A 609 -17.19 37.61 -3.40
CA GLY A 609 -16.14 38.34 -2.68
C GLY A 609 -14.76 37.67 -2.70
N GLU A 610 -13.73 38.39 -2.30
CA GLU A 610 -12.35 37.88 -2.30
C GLU A 610 -12.02 37.05 -1.04
N PRO A 611 -11.17 36.00 -1.15
CA PRO A 611 -10.70 35.27 0.03
C PRO A 611 -10.01 36.17 1.05
N GLU A 612 -10.44 36.07 2.31
CA GLU A 612 -9.93 36.84 3.45
C GLU A 612 -8.78 36.08 4.12
N ARG A 613 -7.57 36.65 4.17
CA ARG A 613 -6.45 36.07 4.93
C ARG A 613 -6.70 36.22 6.44
N LEU A 614 -6.60 35.13 7.18
CA LEU A 614 -6.70 35.12 8.64
C LEU A 614 -5.30 35.22 9.26
N PHE A 615 -5.17 36.00 10.35
CA PHE A 615 -3.92 36.21 11.09
C PHE A 615 -3.95 35.64 12.52
N GLU A 616 -4.90 34.74 12.81
CA GLU A 616 -5.00 34.07 14.11
C GLU A 616 -3.90 33.00 14.25
N ASP A 617 -3.34 32.81 15.46
CA ASP A 617 -2.35 31.75 15.73
C ASP A 617 -3.05 30.39 15.85
N GLY A 618 -3.00 29.60 14.78
CA GLY A 618 -3.66 28.29 14.68
C GLY A 618 -2.94 27.18 15.48
N HIS A 619 -3.75 26.39 16.19
CA HIS A 619 -3.44 25.08 16.81
C HIS A 619 -2.18 24.96 17.71
N GLY A 620 -1.58 26.08 18.12
CA GLY A 620 -0.32 26.11 18.87
C GLY A 620 0.89 25.81 17.97
N HIS A 621 0.76 26.03 16.67
CA HIS A 621 1.79 25.79 15.66
C HIS A 621 2.37 27.08 15.07
N GLY A 622 2.07 28.30 15.53
CA GLY A 622 2.91 29.52 15.45
C GLY A 622 3.46 29.97 14.08
N LEU A 623 3.01 29.40 12.96
CA LEU A 623 3.50 29.63 11.59
C LEU A 623 2.46 29.21 10.54
N ASP A 624 1.17 29.35 10.84
CA ASP A 624 0.08 28.90 9.97
C ASP A 624 -0.33 29.95 8.93
N ILE A 625 -0.90 29.47 7.83
CA ILE A 625 -1.49 30.27 6.76
C ILE A 625 -2.94 29.82 6.63
N ALA A 626 -3.90 30.73 6.73
CA ALA A 626 -5.30 30.41 6.56
C ALA A 626 -6.05 31.48 5.76
N TYR A 627 -7.00 31.02 4.94
CA TYR A 627 -7.92 31.85 4.17
C TYR A 627 -9.36 31.48 4.50
N LYS A 628 -10.23 32.49 4.51
CA LYS A 628 -11.66 32.36 4.74
C LYS A 628 -12.42 32.80 3.49
N ILE A 629 -13.45 32.03 3.13
CA ILE A 629 -14.35 32.32 2.02
C ILE A 629 -15.80 32.22 2.47
N LYS A 630 -16.71 32.83 1.70
CA LYS A 630 -18.15 32.64 1.85
C LYS A 630 -18.68 31.76 0.73
N ASP A 631 -19.67 30.93 1.03
CA ASP A 631 -20.44 30.20 0.01
C ASP A 631 -21.70 30.98 -0.42
N SER A 632 -22.48 30.40 -1.34
CA SER A 632 -23.77 30.96 -1.82
C SER A 632 -24.82 31.19 -0.73
N LYS A 633 -24.62 30.66 0.49
CA LYS A 633 -25.52 30.83 1.66
C LYS A 633 -24.90 31.75 2.72
N ASP A 634 -23.84 32.49 2.38
CA ASP A 634 -23.06 33.35 3.26
C ASP A 634 -22.42 32.64 4.48
N ARG A 635 -22.25 31.31 4.41
CA ARG A 635 -21.57 30.54 5.47
C ARG A 635 -20.06 30.60 5.25
N SER A 636 -19.31 30.64 6.35
CA SER A 636 -17.84 30.75 6.31
C SER A 636 -17.18 29.38 6.20
N TRP A 637 -16.31 29.23 5.21
CA TRP A 637 -15.40 28.10 5.06
C TRP A 637 -13.98 28.58 5.29
N ARG A 638 -13.12 27.72 5.83
CA ARG A 638 -11.71 28.05 6.08
C ARG A 638 -10.79 27.03 5.44
N ILE A 639 -9.72 27.50 4.81
CA ILE A 639 -8.70 26.68 4.16
C ILE A 639 -7.36 27.04 4.79
N GLU A 640 -6.69 26.08 5.42
CA GLU A 640 -5.50 26.32 6.24
C GLU A 640 -4.35 25.35 5.97
N TRP A 641 -3.13 25.77 6.30
CA TRP A 641 -1.95 24.91 6.37
C TRP A 641 -1.77 24.38 7.79
N ASP A 642 -1.93 23.07 7.98
CA ASP A 642 -1.70 22.41 9.27
C ASP A 642 -0.67 21.27 9.21
N GLY A 643 -0.28 20.72 10.36
CA GLY A 643 0.65 19.60 10.47
C GLY A 643 2.09 19.94 10.12
N ILE A 644 2.49 21.20 10.34
CA ILE A 644 3.77 21.79 9.92
C ILE A 644 4.93 21.18 10.71
N GLY A 645 5.96 20.71 9.99
CA GLY A 645 7.22 20.27 10.57
C GLY A 645 8.20 21.44 10.73
N ARG A 646 8.88 21.52 11.87
CA ARG A 646 9.93 22.52 12.14
C ARG A 646 10.87 22.07 13.24
N ASN A 647 12.03 22.69 13.26
CA ASN A 647 13.07 22.51 14.26
C ASN A 647 13.28 23.80 15.04
N TYR A 648 13.89 23.67 16.22
CA TYR A 648 14.15 24.79 17.13
C TYR A 648 15.64 24.89 17.44
N THR A 649 16.07 26.09 17.79
CA THR A 649 17.32 26.30 18.51
C THR A 649 17.23 25.68 19.92
N PRO A 650 18.37 25.47 20.61
CA PRO A 650 18.36 25.16 22.04
C PRO A 650 17.68 26.24 22.90
N SER A 651 17.59 27.49 22.41
CA SER A 651 16.85 28.59 23.06
C SER A 651 15.33 28.47 22.89
N GLY A 652 14.82 27.61 22.00
CA GLY A 652 13.39 27.42 21.74
C GLY A 652 12.81 28.31 20.64
N GLU A 653 13.67 28.96 19.85
CA GLU A 653 13.29 29.75 18.67
C GLU A 653 13.13 28.85 17.46
N VAL A 654 12.13 29.12 16.61
CA VAL A 654 11.92 28.34 15.38
C VAL A 654 13.01 28.67 14.37
N LEU A 655 13.61 27.63 13.79
CA LEU A 655 14.50 27.76 12.65
C LEU A 655 13.67 27.97 11.38
N VAL A 656 13.67 29.18 10.84
CA VAL A 656 12.79 29.61 9.72
C VAL A 656 12.99 28.74 8.48
N GLU A 657 14.22 28.34 8.19
CA GLU A 657 14.58 27.48 7.06
C GLU A 657 14.17 26.02 7.24
N SER A 658 13.75 25.63 8.45
CA SER A 658 13.31 24.27 8.77
C SER A 658 11.81 24.04 8.59
N VAL A 659 11.03 25.09 8.32
CA VAL A 659 9.57 25.00 8.16
C VAL A 659 9.25 24.22 6.90
N ARG A 660 8.55 23.10 7.05
CA ARG A 660 8.40 22.11 5.97
C ARG A 660 7.14 21.25 6.08
N ALA A 661 6.80 20.60 4.98
CA ALA A 661 5.71 19.63 4.86
C ALA A 661 4.34 20.21 5.28
N GLY A 662 3.49 19.41 5.92
CA GLY A 662 2.12 19.77 6.33
C GLY A 662 1.03 19.23 5.42
N SER A 663 -0.21 19.66 5.67
CA SER A 663 -1.42 19.34 4.91
C SER A 663 -2.22 20.62 4.69
N ILE A 664 -3.03 20.61 3.64
CA ILE A 664 -4.13 21.55 3.45
C ILE A 664 -5.32 21.00 4.23
N GLU A 665 -5.96 21.82 5.04
CA GLU A 665 -7.21 21.50 5.72
C GLU A 665 -8.32 22.44 5.25
N VAL A 666 -9.47 21.87 4.90
CA VAL A 666 -10.70 22.61 4.56
C VAL A 666 -11.71 22.36 5.67
N VAL A 667 -11.95 23.39 6.48
CA VAL A 667 -12.87 23.37 7.61
C VAL A 667 -14.22 23.90 7.13
N THR A 668 -15.25 23.06 7.21
CA THR A 668 -16.61 23.46 6.84
C THR A 668 -17.27 24.32 7.91
N PRO A 669 -18.31 25.10 7.56
CA PRO A 669 -19.25 25.60 8.57
C PRO A 669 -19.93 24.43 9.31
N LYS A 670 -20.67 24.73 10.38
CA LYS A 670 -21.69 23.81 10.89
C LYS A 670 -22.90 23.88 9.98
N PHE A 671 -23.31 22.74 9.43
CA PHE A 671 -24.41 22.66 8.47
C PHE A 671 -24.95 21.25 8.33
N GLU A 672 -26.14 21.15 7.73
CA GLU A 672 -26.63 19.92 7.10
C GLU A 672 -25.88 19.73 5.76
N PRO A 673 -24.98 18.73 5.64
CA PRO A 673 -24.20 18.56 4.42
C PRO A 673 -25.06 18.22 3.22
N ASN A 674 -24.88 18.91 2.10
CA ASN A 674 -25.35 18.45 0.78
C ASN A 674 -24.20 17.81 0.00
N MET A 675 -24.49 16.76 -0.77
CA MET A 675 -23.52 16.06 -1.59
C MET A 675 -22.85 16.93 -2.65
N ASP A 676 -23.53 17.96 -3.18
CA ASP A 676 -22.89 18.89 -4.11
C ASP A 676 -21.86 19.80 -3.42
N GLU A 677 -22.08 20.15 -2.15
CA GLU A 677 -21.15 20.94 -1.34
C GLU A 677 -19.94 20.09 -0.93
N VAL A 678 -20.16 18.81 -0.62
CA VAL A 678 -19.07 17.84 -0.38
C VAL A 678 -18.26 17.63 -1.66
N GLN A 679 -18.94 17.42 -2.80
CA GLN A 679 -18.29 17.23 -4.10
C GLN A 679 -17.49 18.46 -4.52
N ALA A 680 -17.96 19.68 -4.20
CA ALA A 680 -17.23 20.92 -4.47
C ALA A 680 -15.80 20.92 -3.89
N VAL A 681 -15.63 20.38 -2.67
CA VAL A 681 -14.29 20.25 -2.04
C VAL A 681 -13.39 19.33 -2.86
N TYR A 682 -13.90 18.16 -3.27
CA TYR A 682 -13.10 17.19 -4.02
C TYR A 682 -12.85 17.58 -5.47
N ASP A 683 -13.80 18.26 -6.12
CA ASP A 683 -13.61 18.86 -7.44
C ASP A 683 -12.47 19.90 -7.36
N THR A 684 -12.44 20.70 -6.29
CA THR A 684 -11.38 21.70 -6.05
C THR A 684 -10.03 21.04 -5.78
N PHE A 685 -10.02 19.97 -4.98
CA PHE A 685 -8.82 19.17 -4.74
C PHE A 685 -8.28 18.55 -6.03
N GLU A 686 -9.16 18.00 -6.87
CA GLU A 686 -8.80 17.42 -8.15
C GLU A 686 -8.23 18.45 -9.12
N LYS A 687 -8.90 19.60 -9.27
CA LYS A 687 -8.46 20.72 -10.11
C LYS A 687 -7.03 21.17 -9.78
N ASN A 688 -6.65 21.11 -8.50
CA ASN A 688 -5.33 21.55 -8.01
C ASN A 688 -4.33 20.40 -7.74
N ASN A 689 -4.72 19.13 -7.94
CA ASN A 689 -4.00 17.95 -7.45
C ASN A 689 -3.60 18.04 -5.97
N ALA A 690 -4.48 18.60 -5.14
CA ALA A 690 -4.40 18.44 -3.69
C ALA A 690 -4.86 17.02 -3.37
N LEU A 691 -3.93 16.09 -3.11
CA LEU A 691 -4.28 14.68 -2.93
C LEU A 691 -4.68 14.41 -1.48
N PRO A 692 -5.92 13.96 -1.20
CA PRO A 692 -6.25 13.41 0.10
C PRO A 692 -5.33 12.24 0.43
N TYR A 693 -4.85 12.18 1.66
CA TYR A 693 -3.84 11.21 2.04
C TYR A 693 -4.25 10.45 3.30
N ILE A 694 -4.61 9.18 3.10
CA ILE A 694 -5.07 8.30 4.18
C ILE A 694 -4.05 8.18 5.33
N LYS A 695 -2.75 8.32 5.02
CA LYS A 695 -1.66 8.14 5.99
C LYS A 695 -1.32 9.40 6.78
N ALA A 696 -1.78 10.59 6.36
CA ALA A 696 -1.56 11.83 7.10
C ALA A 696 -2.55 12.95 6.72
N GLY A 697 -3.02 13.70 7.73
CA GLY A 697 -4.12 14.67 7.62
C GLY A 697 -5.31 14.21 8.46
N GLY A 698 -5.98 15.12 9.16
CA GLY A 698 -7.15 14.80 9.99
C GLY A 698 -8.43 14.85 9.16
N GLY A 699 -9.09 13.71 8.94
CA GLY A 699 -10.53 13.70 8.69
C GLY A 699 -11.21 13.84 10.05
N HIS A 700 -11.82 14.99 10.34
CA HIS A 700 -12.57 15.18 11.58
C HIS A 700 -14.06 15.29 11.27
N LEU A 701 -14.87 14.57 12.04
CA LEU A 701 -16.32 14.71 12.04
C LEU A 701 -16.76 15.30 13.38
N ASN A 702 -17.16 16.55 13.36
CA ASN A 702 -17.71 17.29 14.48
C ASN A 702 -19.23 17.07 14.55
N ILE A 703 -19.69 16.43 15.62
CA ILE A 703 -21.11 16.19 15.91
C ILE A 703 -21.58 17.28 16.88
N ASP A 704 -22.65 17.98 16.53
CA ASP A 704 -23.26 18.95 17.44
C ASP A 704 -23.95 18.24 18.63
N LEU A 705 -23.51 18.56 19.84
CA LEU A 705 -24.03 17.92 21.07
C LEU A 705 -25.35 18.50 21.56
N THR A 706 -25.86 19.57 20.94
CA THR A 706 -27.20 20.10 21.25
C THR A 706 -28.31 19.07 21.05
N ALA A 707 -28.13 18.09 20.14
CA ALA A 707 -29.05 16.97 19.96
C ALA A 707 -29.25 16.12 21.23
N PHE A 708 -28.30 16.17 22.17
CA PHE A 708 -28.29 15.43 23.44
C PHE A 708 -28.60 16.30 24.67
N GLU A 709 -28.97 17.57 24.49
CA GLU A 709 -29.28 18.45 25.62
C GLU A 709 -30.45 17.90 26.45
N GLY A 710 -30.23 17.74 27.77
CA GLY A 710 -31.19 17.11 28.67
C GLY A 710 -31.37 15.60 28.49
N LYS A 711 -30.55 14.94 27.67
CA LYS A 711 -30.65 13.52 27.28
C LYS A 711 -29.38 12.72 27.62
N PRO A 712 -28.98 12.62 28.91
CA PRO A 712 -27.72 11.97 29.29
C PRO A 712 -27.73 10.46 29.02
N LYS A 713 -28.89 9.81 29.09
CA LYS A 713 -29.02 8.38 28.77
C LYS A 713 -28.72 8.11 27.31
N GLU A 714 -29.26 8.92 26.40
CA GLU A 714 -29.05 8.82 24.97
C GLU A 714 -27.59 9.12 24.61
N PHE A 715 -26.95 10.08 25.26
CA PHE A 715 -25.52 10.33 25.06
C PHE A 715 -24.66 9.17 25.56
N ALA A 716 -24.97 8.57 26.72
CA ALA A 716 -24.29 7.38 27.19
C ALA A 716 -24.47 6.19 26.23
N ARG A 717 -25.68 6.00 25.68
CA ARG A 717 -25.98 5.01 24.63
C ARG A 717 -25.19 5.25 23.35
N PHE A 718 -25.01 6.51 22.94
CA PHE A 718 -24.15 6.87 21.80
C PHE A 718 -22.70 6.40 22.01
N LEU A 719 -22.13 6.67 23.19
CA LEU A 719 -20.77 6.23 23.53
C LEU A 719 -20.68 4.70 23.60
N ALA A 720 -21.64 4.02 24.23
CA ALA A 720 -21.68 2.56 24.30
C ALA A 720 -21.74 1.93 22.90
N THR A 721 -22.61 2.44 22.02
CA THR A 721 -22.72 1.96 20.63
C THR A 721 -21.42 2.18 19.85
N PHE A 722 -20.77 3.33 20.03
CA PHE A 722 -19.45 3.57 19.42
C PHE A 722 -18.41 2.56 19.92
N HIS A 723 -18.37 2.26 21.22
CA HIS A 723 -17.41 1.32 21.80
C HIS A 723 -17.64 -0.14 21.39
N GLU A 724 -18.88 -0.54 21.14
CA GLU A 724 -19.22 -1.87 20.61
C GLU A 724 -18.63 -2.12 19.22
N TYR A 725 -18.41 -1.05 18.43
CA TYR A 725 -17.92 -1.15 17.05
C TYR A 725 -16.59 -0.43 16.80
N ARG A 726 -15.92 0.06 17.86
CA ARG A 726 -14.77 0.96 17.71
C ARG A 726 -13.60 0.36 16.93
N SER A 727 -13.39 -0.95 17.01
CA SER A 727 -12.23 -1.60 16.36
C SER A 727 -12.48 -1.75 14.87
N VAL A 728 -13.66 -2.20 14.44
CA VAL A 728 -14.00 -2.27 13.01
C VAL A 728 -14.10 -0.87 12.38
N ILE A 729 -14.63 0.12 13.11
CA ILE A 729 -14.65 1.52 12.65
C ILE A 729 -13.22 2.06 12.49
N ALA A 730 -12.34 1.82 13.46
CA ALA A 730 -10.93 2.21 13.36
C ALA A 730 -10.23 1.48 12.20
N PHE A 731 -10.52 0.20 11.98
CA PHE A 731 -9.95 -0.54 10.87
C PHE A 731 -10.33 0.03 9.50
N LEU A 732 -11.60 0.43 9.33
CA LEU A 732 -12.11 1.05 8.11
C LEU A 732 -11.51 2.45 7.86
N PHE A 733 -11.38 3.24 8.93
CA PHE A 733 -11.16 4.68 8.82
C PHE A 733 -9.91 5.20 9.52
N GLN A 734 -8.99 4.36 9.98
CA GLN A 734 -7.74 4.79 10.59
C GLN A 734 -6.56 3.92 10.10
N ASP A 735 -5.62 4.55 9.39
CA ASP A 735 -4.36 3.89 8.98
C ASP A 735 -3.55 3.46 10.21
N LEU A 736 -2.94 2.27 10.15
CA LEU A 736 -2.14 1.66 11.22
C LEU A 736 -1.09 2.62 11.80
N ASN A 737 -0.44 3.43 10.95
CA ASN A 737 0.59 4.37 11.41
C ASN A 737 0.04 5.55 12.22
N ARG A 738 -1.28 5.75 12.20
CA ARG A 738 -1.97 6.83 12.91
C ARG A 738 -2.55 6.40 14.25
N ILE A 739 -2.56 5.10 14.57
CA ILE A 739 -2.99 4.60 15.88
C ILE A 739 -2.10 5.16 17.00
N LYS A 740 -0.80 5.27 16.75
CA LYS A 740 0.10 5.98 17.67
C LYS A 740 -0.15 7.49 17.73
N SER A 741 -1.08 8.07 17.00
CA SER A 741 -1.37 9.50 17.07
C SER A 741 -2.71 9.77 17.75
N ALA A 742 -3.66 8.83 17.66
CA ALA A 742 -4.83 8.74 18.52
C ALA A 742 -5.06 7.29 18.92
N GLU A 743 -4.87 7.02 20.21
CA GLU A 743 -5.18 5.71 20.78
C GLU A 743 -6.69 5.61 21.04
N PRO A 744 -7.26 4.39 21.00
CA PRO A 744 -8.55 4.12 21.62
C PRO A 744 -8.53 4.57 23.08
N VAL A 745 -9.62 5.18 23.56
CA VAL A 745 -9.76 5.48 24.99
C VAL A 745 -9.73 4.19 25.79
N ASP A 746 -8.97 4.23 26.88
CA ASP A 746 -8.78 3.12 27.81
C ASP A 746 -9.79 3.27 28.94
N ILE A 747 -10.97 2.67 28.74
CA ILE A 747 -12.08 2.61 29.70
C ILE A 747 -12.24 1.17 30.22
N SER A 748 -12.68 1.04 31.46
CA SER A 748 -12.99 -0.22 32.11
C SER A 748 -14.25 -0.88 31.55
N GLU A 749 -14.30 -2.21 31.64
CA GLU A 749 -15.48 -3.00 31.28
C GLU A 749 -16.71 -2.58 32.11
N GLU A 750 -16.51 -2.31 33.40
CA GLU A 750 -17.58 -1.81 34.28
C GLU A 750 -18.16 -0.49 33.76
N PHE A 751 -17.31 0.45 33.34
CA PHE A 751 -17.78 1.72 32.81
C PHE A 751 -18.47 1.55 31.45
N ALA A 752 -17.98 0.67 30.57
CA ALA A 752 -18.62 0.37 29.30
C ALA A 752 -20.04 -0.20 29.49
N GLN A 753 -20.23 -1.14 30.41
CA GLN A 753 -21.54 -1.68 30.79
C GLN A 753 -22.45 -0.60 31.40
N LYS A 754 -21.87 0.28 32.23
CA LYS A 754 -22.61 1.41 32.83
C LYS A 754 -23.10 2.40 31.79
N LEU A 755 -22.33 2.65 30.71
CA LEU A 755 -22.77 3.52 29.62
C LEU A 755 -23.99 2.95 28.87
N ALA A 756 -24.02 1.63 28.63
CA ALA A 756 -25.14 0.98 27.94
C ALA A 756 -26.46 1.11 28.72
N ASN A 757 -26.39 1.07 30.06
CA ASN A 757 -27.53 1.06 30.97
C ASN A 757 -27.62 2.30 31.86
N TRP A 758 -27.23 3.47 31.33
CA TRP A 758 -27.12 4.69 32.11
C TRP A 758 -28.47 5.17 32.67
N ASN A 759 -28.52 5.40 33.99
CA ASN A 759 -29.70 5.91 34.71
C ASN A 759 -29.41 7.15 35.59
N GLY A 760 -28.18 7.65 35.57
CA GLY A 760 -27.76 8.83 36.35
C GLY A 760 -28.09 10.17 35.68
N SER A 761 -27.87 11.27 36.39
CA SER A 761 -28.06 12.62 35.84
C SER A 761 -26.96 13.01 34.84
N GLU A 762 -27.15 14.11 34.12
CA GLU A 762 -26.12 14.68 33.23
C GLU A 762 -24.84 15.04 33.99
N ALA A 763 -24.98 15.57 35.20
CA ALA A 763 -23.85 15.88 36.08
C ALA A 763 -23.09 14.62 36.50
N ASP A 764 -23.80 13.51 36.73
CA ASP A 764 -23.17 12.22 37.07
C ASP A 764 -22.40 11.67 35.87
N LEU A 765 -22.95 11.80 34.65
CA LEU A 765 -22.31 11.31 33.42
C LEU A 765 -21.03 12.09 33.13
N LYS A 766 -21.07 13.42 33.21
CA LYS A 766 -19.88 14.27 33.02
C LYS A 766 -18.76 13.92 33.98
N LYS A 767 -19.09 13.75 35.27
CA LYS A 767 -18.11 13.34 36.29
C LYS A 767 -17.56 11.95 36.02
N ALA A 768 -18.43 11.01 35.62
CA ALA A 768 -18.00 9.64 35.35
C ALA A 768 -17.04 9.58 34.15
N LEU A 769 -17.34 10.27 33.04
CA LEU A 769 -16.46 10.37 31.87
C LEU A 769 -15.08 10.94 32.22
N TYR A 770 -15.04 12.02 33.00
CA TYR A 770 -13.78 12.62 33.41
C TYR A 770 -13.00 11.70 34.39
N ASN A 771 -13.68 11.10 35.38
CA ASN A 771 -13.04 10.26 36.39
C ASN A 771 -12.52 8.92 35.82
N GLU A 772 -13.21 8.36 34.83
CA GLU A 772 -12.71 7.20 34.07
C GLU A 772 -11.42 7.55 33.30
N GLY A 773 -11.28 8.82 32.93
CA GLY A 773 -10.21 9.31 32.09
C GLY A 773 -10.52 9.11 30.61
N TYR A 774 -11.73 9.48 30.18
CA TYR A 774 -12.15 9.52 28.78
C TYR A 774 -11.43 10.64 28.00
N PHE A 775 -10.11 10.56 27.92
CA PHE A 775 -9.20 11.48 27.24
C PHE A 775 -7.80 10.86 27.17
N ASN A 776 -6.91 11.44 26.36
CA ASN A 776 -5.52 10.99 26.30
C ASN A 776 -4.76 11.37 27.58
N LYS A 777 -4.16 10.37 28.24
CA LYS A 777 -3.44 10.52 29.50
C LYS A 777 -1.91 10.55 29.33
N ARG A 778 -1.36 10.51 28.11
CA ARG A 778 0.08 10.31 27.89
C ARG A 778 0.90 11.59 27.83
N VAL A 779 2.15 11.47 28.28
CA VAL A 779 3.19 12.48 28.03
C VAL A 779 3.51 12.54 26.54
N GLY A 780 3.64 13.75 26.00
CA GLY A 780 3.87 14.03 24.59
C GLY A 780 2.62 14.05 23.70
N ARG A 781 1.40 13.92 24.26
CA ARG A 781 0.13 13.86 23.50
C ARG A 781 -0.97 14.71 24.12
N LYS A 782 -1.64 15.53 23.31
CA LYS A 782 -2.74 16.41 23.76
C LYS A 782 -3.91 15.55 24.26
N THR A 783 -4.64 16.01 25.27
CA THR A 783 -5.79 15.31 25.88
C THR A 783 -6.87 14.91 24.88
N ARG A 784 -7.04 15.71 23.81
CA ARG A 784 -7.96 15.45 22.70
C ARG A 784 -7.53 14.34 21.73
N TYR A 785 -6.32 13.79 21.83
CA TYR A 785 -5.82 12.79 20.86
C TYR A 785 -6.35 11.37 21.15
N THR A 786 -7.64 11.18 20.89
CA THR A 786 -8.42 9.94 21.01
C THR A 786 -9.25 9.72 19.73
N HIS A 787 -9.88 8.57 19.52
CA HIS A 787 -10.76 8.36 18.35
C HIS A 787 -12.05 9.19 18.40
N LEU A 788 -12.55 9.41 19.62
CA LEU A 788 -13.72 10.23 19.89
C LEU A 788 -13.40 11.15 21.06
N ASP A 789 -13.33 12.44 20.80
CA ASP A 789 -13.13 13.48 21.81
C ASP A 789 -14.48 14.05 22.23
N VAL A 790 -14.78 13.93 23.52
CA VAL A 790 -16.00 14.47 24.13
C VAL A 790 -15.67 15.43 25.28
N SER A 791 -14.43 15.94 25.33
CA SER A 791 -14.00 16.86 26.38
C SER A 791 -14.87 18.12 26.47
N ALA A 792 -15.42 18.60 25.35
CA ALA A 792 -16.38 19.70 25.35
C ALA A 792 -17.72 19.38 26.04
N TYR A 793 -18.09 18.10 26.19
CA TYR A 793 -19.26 17.69 26.94
C TYR A 793 -19.05 17.85 28.45
N PHE A 794 -17.90 17.40 28.97
CA PHE A 794 -17.58 17.42 30.40
C PHE A 794 -16.68 18.60 30.83
N GLN A 795 -16.49 19.60 29.97
CA GLN A 795 -15.58 20.73 30.21
C GLN A 795 -15.88 21.54 31.49
N ASP A 796 -17.12 21.48 31.98
CA ASP A 796 -17.61 22.16 33.18
C ASP A 796 -17.25 21.44 34.49
N VAL A 797 -16.78 20.19 34.43
CA VAL A 797 -16.32 19.42 35.60
C VAL A 797 -14.80 19.23 35.66
N ILE A 798 -14.06 19.73 34.66
CA ILE A 798 -12.59 19.67 34.64
C ILE A 798 -12.01 20.57 35.75
N PRO A 799 -11.04 20.12 36.58
CA PRO A 799 -10.36 20.99 37.53
C PRO A 799 -9.70 22.22 36.87
N PRO A 800 -9.91 23.46 37.38
CA PRO A 800 -9.44 24.69 36.73
C PRO A 800 -7.93 24.76 36.43
N LYS A 801 -7.11 24.03 37.19
CA LYS A 801 -5.64 24.00 37.01
C LYS A 801 -5.20 23.29 35.74
N PHE A 802 -6.05 22.44 35.16
CA PHE A 802 -5.80 21.73 33.90
C PHE A 802 -6.39 22.46 32.69
N ILE A 803 -7.05 23.62 32.89
CA ILE A 803 -7.57 24.44 31.80
C ILE A 803 -6.54 25.54 31.53
N SER A 804 -5.90 25.49 30.36
CA SER A 804 -4.89 26.46 29.93
C SER A 804 -4.88 26.58 28.42
N ASP A 805 -4.28 27.65 27.92
CA ASP A 805 -4.10 27.84 26.49
C ASP A 805 -3.30 26.70 25.85
N ASP A 806 -3.51 26.53 24.54
CA ASP A 806 -2.79 25.52 23.76
C ASP A 806 -1.28 25.86 23.74
N PHE A 807 -0.46 24.87 23.44
CA PHE A 807 0.98 25.06 23.45
C PHE A 807 1.67 24.22 22.39
N ASP A 808 2.82 24.73 21.97
CA ASP A 808 3.64 24.07 20.97
C ASP A 808 4.28 22.81 21.55
N ILE A 809 3.73 21.68 21.12
CA ILE A 809 4.15 20.38 21.57
C ILE A 809 5.55 20.00 21.11
N SER A 810 6.22 20.77 20.25
CA SER A 810 7.56 20.49 19.77
C SER A 810 8.62 21.43 20.34
N ASN A 811 8.24 22.51 21.00
CA ASN A 811 9.19 23.48 21.54
C ASN A 811 9.96 22.90 22.75
N PRO A 812 11.31 22.91 22.75
CA PRO A 812 12.12 22.38 23.86
C PRO A 812 12.00 23.17 25.17
N LYS A 813 11.57 24.45 25.12
CA LYS A 813 11.37 25.28 26.32
C LYS A 813 10.00 25.13 26.97
N VAL A 814 9.05 24.51 26.29
CA VAL A 814 7.70 24.30 26.83
C VAL A 814 7.60 22.88 27.41
N PRO A 815 7.55 22.72 28.75
CA PRO A 815 7.39 21.41 29.34
C PRO A 815 6.05 20.78 28.95
N TRP A 816 6.03 19.46 28.79
CA TRP A 816 4.78 18.74 28.61
C TRP A 816 3.88 18.90 29.84
N ARG A 817 2.57 19.08 29.65
CA ARG A 817 1.64 19.34 30.76
C ARG A 817 0.25 18.77 30.51
N PRO A 818 -0.45 18.30 31.57
CA PRO A 818 -1.84 17.87 31.48
C PRO A 818 -2.74 19.10 31.28
N ALA A 819 -3.11 19.37 30.02
CA ALA A 819 -3.91 20.55 29.66
C ALA A 819 -5.12 20.17 28.80
N PHE A 820 -6.23 20.83 29.06
CA PHE A 820 -7.45 20.82 28.26
C PHE A 820 -7.64 22.17 27.60
N ARG A 821 -7.83 22.15 26.27
CA ARG A 821 -8.31 23.31 25.52
C ARG A 821 -9.83 23.36 25.62
N VAL A 822 -10.33 24.38 26.29
CA VAL A 822 -11.74 24.54 26.65
C VAL A 822 -12.28 25.83 26.05
N ASN A 823 -13.43 25.74 25.38
CA ASN A 823 -14.20 26.87 24.92
C ASN A 823 -15.68 26.68 25.35
N PRO A 824 -16.16 27.42 26.37
CA PRO A 824 -17.52 27.28 26.88
C PRO A 824 -18.63 27.51 25.86
N LYS A 825 -18.35 28.19 24.74
CA LYS A 825 -19.31 28.44 23.66
C LYS A 825 -19.45 27.26 22.70
N ILE A 826 -18.54 26.29 22.75
CA ILE A 826 -18.52 25.15 21.85
C ILE A 826 -18.98 23.90 22.61
N ARG A 827 -20.02 23.25 22.09
CA ARG A 827 -20.43 21.90 22.48
C ARG A 827 -20.40 21.00 21.25
N LYS A 828 -19.38 20.14 21.17
CA LYS A 828 -19.21 19.17 20.08
C LYS A 828 -18.59 17.88 20.60
N ALA A 829 -18.94 16.76 19.98
CA ALA A 829 -18.10 15.58 20.00
C ALA A 829 -17.31 15.57 18.69
N GLU A 830 -16.04 15.22 18.74
CA GLU A 830 -15.19 15.21 17.56
C GLU A 830 -14.69 13.79 17.35
N VAL A 831 -15.10 13.18 16.25
CA VAL A 831 -14.47 11.96 15.75
C VAL A 831 -13.14 12.39 15.17
N ARG A 832 -12.06 12.02 15.86
CA ARG A 832 -10.73 12.52 15.58
C ARG A 832 -9.88 11.45 14.93
N MET A 833 -8.95 11.93 14.11
CA MET A 833 -7.86 11.12 13.55
C MET A 833 -8.32 9.97 12.66
N PHE A 834 -9.51 10.09 12.07
CA PHE A 834 -9.89 9.29 10.92
C PHE A 834 -9.08 9.73 9.70
N ASN A 835 -8.88 8.80 8.78
CA ASN A 835 -8.29 9.00 7.47
C ASN A 835 -9.06 10.14 6.77
N ALA A 836 -8.30 11.03 6.14
CA ALA A 836 -8.88 12.00 5.23
C ALA A 836 -9.67 11.24 4.16
N PRO A 837 -10.98 11.49 4.00
CA PRO A 837 -11.75 10.84 2.96
C PRO A 837 -11.17 11.21 1.60
N ARG A 838 -11.05 10.24 0.69
CA ARG A 838 -10.40 10.45 -0.61
C ARG A 838 -11.28 11.09 -1.67
N ASP A 839 -12.58 10.98 -1.48
CA ASP A 839 -13.61 11.55 -2.32
C ASP A 839 -14.91 11.76 -1.53
N ALA A 840 -15.90 12.31 -2.22
CA ALA A 840 -17.22 12.54 -1.65
C ALA A 840 -17.92 11.25 -1.22
N TYR A 841 -17.59 10.10 -1.84
CA TYR A 841 -18.18 8.81 -1.49
C TYR A 841 -17.72 8.35 -0.11
N GLU A 842 -16.42 8.39 0.18
CA GLU A 842 -15.90 8.04 1.50
C GLU A 842 -16.37 8.99 2.59
N SER A 843 -16.41 10.30 2.28
CA SER A 843 -16.95 11.29 3.22
C SER A 843 -18.41 10.98 3.56
N ALA A 844 -19.22 10.64 2.55
CA ALA A 844 -20.63 10.29 2.75
C ALA A 844 -20.80 9.01 3.58
N LEU A 845 -19.93 8.01 3.41
CA LEU A 845 -19.96 6.79 4.24
C LEU A 845 -19.64 7.08 5.71
N GLN A 846 -18.64 7.93 5.98
CA GLN A 846 -18.33 8.37 7.35
C GLN A 846 -19.53 9.09 7.97
N MET A 847 -20.16 10.03 7.25
CA MET A 847 -21.37 10.73 7.71
C MET A 847 -22.53 9.76 7.96
N LYS A 848 -22.80 8.85 7.03
CA LYS A 848 -23.89 7.86 7.09
C LYS A 848 -23.72 6.93 8.29
N LEU A 849 -22.50 6.46 8.55
CA LEU A 849 -22.17 5.63 9.71
C LEU A 849 -22.52 6.36 11.02
N PHE A 850 -22.03 7.58 11.21
CA PHE A 850 -22.32 8.32 12.45
C PHE A 850 -23.78 8.73 12.58
N ARG A 851 -24.47 9.02 11.48
CA ARG A 851 -25.93 9.20 11.49
C ARG A 851 -26.67 7.94 11.93
N ALA A 852 -26.21 6.75 11.53
CA ALA A 852 -26.78 5.49 11.99
C ALA A 852 -26.53 5.24 13.49
N ILE A 853 -25.33 5.53 14.00
CA ILE A 853 -25.01 5.47 15.44
C ILE A 853 -25.88 6.45 16.23
N LEU A 854 -26.02 7.70 15.75
CA LEU A 854 -26.92 8.70 16.33
C LEU A 854 -28.37 8.21 16.36
N ASN A 855 -28.83 7.56 15.29
CA ASN A 855 -30.17 7.01 15.22
C ASN A 855 -30.39 5.90 16.24
N LYS A 856 -29.43 4.99 16.39
CA LYS A 856 -29.49 3.93 17.41
C LYS A 856 -29.52 4.52 18.83
N ALA A 857 -28.80 5.61 19.08
CA ALA A 857 -28.76 6.27 20.38
C ALA A 857 -30.02 7.09 20.70
N LEU A 858 -30.54 7.86 19.75
CA LEU A 858 -31.61 8.86 19.95
C LEU A 858 -33.02 8.34 19.68
N ASN A 859 -33.18 7.33 18.81
CA ASN A 859 -34.49 6.87 18.34
C ASN A 859 -34.82 5.42 18.69
N LYS A 860 -33.84 4.62 19.12
CA LYS A 860 -34.03 3.20 19.44
C LYS A 860 -33.80 2.90 20.91
N ASN A 861 -34.59 1.97 21.44
CA ASN A 861 -34.44 1.44 22.80
C ASN A 861 -33.91 0.02 22.84
N ASP A 862 -33.44 -0.49 21.69
CA ASP A 862 -32.84 -1.81 21.56
C ASP A 862 -31.68 -1.98 22.56
N GLU A 863 -31.45 -3.22 22.98
CA GLU A 863 -30.36 -3.58 23.87
C GLU A 863 -29.01 -3.22 23.23
N ILE A 864 -28.09 -2.70 24.06
CA ILE A 864 -26.70 -2.46 23.70
C ILE A 864 -25.90 -3.39 24.60
N SER A 865 -24.99 -4.18 24.03
CA SER A 865 -24.25 -5.19 24.80
C SER A 865 -23.47 -4.59 25.97
N GLY A 866 -22.99 -3.35 25.80
CA GLY A 866 -22.07 -2.73 26.75
C GLY A 866 -20.67 -3.36 26.71
N GLU A 867 -20.43 -4.25 25.75
CA GLU A 867 -19.11 -4.84 25.50
C GLU A 867 -18.27 -3.90 24.65
N MET A 868 -17.04 -3.69 25.07
CA MET A 868 -16.07 -2.86 24.35
C MET A 868 -15.26 -3.74 23.39
N GLN A 869 -15.35 -3.47 22.10
CA GLN A 869 -14.55 -4.20 21.11
C GLN A 869 -13.08 -3.80 21.23
N SER A 870 -12.16 -4.76 21.39
CA SER A 870 -10.73 -4.50 21.57
C SER A 870 -9.87 -5.37 20.65
N ILE A 871 -10.13 -5.30 19.34
CA ILE A 871 -9.39 -6.05 18.32
C ILE A 871 -8.39 -5.11 17.64
N SER A 872 -7.11 -5.48 17.60
CA SER A 872 -6.09 -4.70 16.89
C SER A 872 -6.16 -4.87 15.37
N HIS A 873 -5.49 -3.98 14.62
CA HIS A 873 -5.35 -4.12 13.18
C HIS A 873 -4.57 -5.40 12.81
N GLU A 874 -3.57 -5.76 13.61
CA GLU A 874 -2.79 -6.99 13.45
C GLU A 874 -3.65 -8.25 13.68
N GLU A 875 -4.51 -8.25 14.70
CA GLU A 875 -5.45 -9.36 14.92
C GLU A 875 -6.44 -9.51 13.76
N TYR A 876 -6.93 -8.42 13.17
CA TYR A 876 -7.77 -8.49 11.97
C TYR A 876 -7.00 -8.97 10.74
N LEU A 877 -5.72 -8.68 10.62
CA LEU A 877 -4.86 -9.23 9.57
C LEU A 877 -4.71 -10.75 9.72
N GLU A 878 -4.52 -11.23 10.95
CA GLU A 878 -4.43 -12.66 11.26
C GLU A 878 -5.77 -13.38 11.10
N ARG A 879 -6.89 -12.67 11.29
CA ARG A 879 -8.26 -13.19 11.18
C ARG A 879 -9.16 -12.35 10.27
N PRO A 880 -8.96 -12.38 8.93
CA PRO A 880 -9.79 -11.63 8.00
C PRO A 880 -11.27 -12.05 8.00
N ASP A 881 -11.56 -13.30 8.36
CA ASP A 881 -12.91 -13.82 8.61
C ASP A 881 -13.61 -13.05 9.72
N ARG A 882 -12.92 -12.84 10.85
CA ARG A 882 -13.44 -12.10 12.00
C ARG A 882 -13.75 -10.64 11.65
N LEU A 883 -12.90 -10.00 10.82
CA LEU A 883 -13.18 -8.65 10.33
C LEU A 883 -14.50 -8.58 9.55
N MET A 884 -14.76 -9.56 8.69
CA MET A 884 -15.99 -9.61 7.90
C MET A 884 -17.23 -9.88 8.76
N ASP A 885 -17.09 -10.72 9.79
CA ASP A 885 -18.16 -10.97 10.77
C ASP A 885 -18.47 -9.72 11.60
N ASP A 886 -17.44 -9.02 12.10
CA ASP A 886 -17.61 -7.78 12.87
C ASP A 886 -18.20 -6.66 11.99
N LEU A 887 -17.77 -6.56 10.73
CA LEU A 887 -18.33 -5.63 9.75
C LEU A 887 -19.80 -5.93 9.52
N LYS A 888 -20.15 -7.20 9.31
CA LYS A 888 -21.54 -7.64 9.12
C LYS A 888 -22.39 -7.33 10.35
N LYS A 889 -21.90 -7.67 11.55
CA LYS A 889 -22.57 -7.36 12.83
C LYS A 889 -22.88 -5.87 12.93
N MET A 890 -21.87 -5.02 12.71
CA MET A 890 -22.04 -3.56 12.75
C MET A 890 -23.07 -3.08 11.72
N THR A 891 -22.99 -3.54 10.48
CA THR A 891 -23.88 -3.06 9.43
C THR A 891 -25.31 -3.53 9.62
N ASP A 892 -25.53 -4.78 10.01
CA ASP A 892 -26.87 -5.31 10.28
C ASP A 892 -27.53 -4.57 11.45
N ASP A 893 -26.80 -4.38 12.55
CA ASP A 893 -27.30 -3.71 13.75
C ASP A 893 -27.62 -2.22 13.53
N LEU A 894 -26.75 -1.53 12.78
CA LEU A 894 -26.93 -0.11 12.46
C LEU A 894 -27.87 0.13 11.28
N GLY A 895 -28.31 -0.91 10.56
CA GLY A 895 -29.14 -0.79 9.36
C GLY A 895 -28.40 -0.16 8.17
N LEU A 896 -27.15 -0.53 7.98
CA LEU A 896 -26.26 -0.10 6.91
C LEU A 896 -26.05 -1.20 5.87
N GLU A 897 -25.60 -0.82 4.68
CA GLU A 897 -25.36 -1.74 3.57
C GLU A 897 -23.91 -2.23 3.58
N MET A 898 -23.67 -3.50 3.96
CA MET A 898 -22.32 -4.08 4.05
C MET A 898 -21.50 -3.91 2.77
N ARG A 899 -22.13 -4.02 1.59
CA ARG A 899 -21.48 -3.86 0.28
C ARG A 899 -20.80 -2.49 0.10
N GLU A 900 -21.32 -1.44 0.74
CA GLU A 900 -20.78 -0.09 0.61
C GLU A 900 -19.46 0.06 1.38
N PHE A 901 -19.30 -0.66 2.50
CA PHE A 901 -18.16 -0.57 3.40
C PHE A 901 -17.10 -1.65 3.15
N ARG A 902 -17.49 -2.82 2.63
CA ARG A 902 -16.58 -3.95 2.39
C ARG A 902 -15.34 -3.60 1.56
N PRO A 903 -15.41 -2.77 0.49
CA PRO A 903 -14.20 -2.41 -0.25
C PRO A 903 -13.15 -1.67 0.58
N LEU A 904 -13.59 -0.83 1.54
CA LEU A 904 -12.69 -0.13 2.47
C LEU A 904 -12.00 -1.12 3.42
N ALA A 905 -12.72 -2.14 3.90
CA ALA A 905 -12.15 -3.20 4.72
C ALA A 905 -11.10 -4.03 3.96
N GLY A 906 -11.39 -4.41 2.71
CA GLY A 906 -10.46 -5.16 1.85
C GLY A 906 -9.17 -4.40 1.56
N GLU A 907 -9.27 -3.09 1.31
CA GLU A 907 -8.11 -2.22 1.16
C GLU A 907 -7.32 -2.07 2.48
N ALA A 908 -8.00 -1.85 3.60
CA ALA A 908 -7.37 -1.71 4.90
C ALA A 908 -6.55 -2.97 5.26
N LEU A 909 -7.10 -4.18 5.02
CA LEU A 909 -6.38 -5.44 5.17
C LEU A 909 -5.06 -5.47 4.38
N SER A 910 -5.12 -5.15 3.08
CA SER A 910 -3.94 -5.15 2.21
C SER A 910 -2.90 -4.11 2.65
N ASN A 911 -3.34 -2.94 3.12
CA ASN A 911 -2.46 -1.91 3.65
C ASN A 911 -1.80 -2.34 4.96
N VAL A 912 -2.54 -2.94 5.90
CA VAL A 912 -2.01 -3.43 7.17
C VAL A 912 -0.97 -4.53 6.94
N GLU A 913 -1.25 -5.51 6.09
CA GLU A 913 -0.31 -6.58 5.70
C GLU A 913 1.01 -6.00 5.17
N HIS A 914 0.93 -5.00 4.31
CA HIS A 914 2.11 -4.35 3.75
C HIS A 914 2.96 -3.66 4.84
N TYR A 915 2.32 -2.95 5.77
CA TYR A 915 3.04 -2.22 6.81
C TYR A 915 3.69 -3.16 7.82
N THR A 916 3.00 -4.21 8.26
CA THR A 916 3.53 -5.14 9.26
C THR A 916 4.73 -5.94 8.75
N GLN A 917 4.84 -6.14 7.43
CA GLN A 917 5.98 -6.77 6.79
C GLN A 917 7.20 -5.85 6.59
N MET A 918 7.10 -4.55 6.89
CA MET A 918 8.25 -3.64 6.74
C MET A 918 9.30 -3.89 7.82
N LYS A 919 10.59 -3.88 7.44
CA LYS A 919 11.73 -4.05 8.37
C LYS A 919 11.73 -3.09 9.57
N PHE A 920 11.11 -1.91 9.42
CA PHE A 920 11.06 -0.88 10.46
C PHE A 920 9.72 -0.83 11.21
N TYR A 921 8.82 -1.77 10.94
CA TYR A 921 7.58 -1.89 11.67
C TYR A 921 7.86 -2.13 13.16
N LYS A 922 7.03 -1.52 14.01
CA LYS A 922 7.04 -1.74 15.45
C LYS A 922 5.59 -1.84 15.92
N PRO A 923 5.22 -2.84 16.73
CA PRO A 923 3.91 -2.89 17.38
C PRO A 923 3.61 -1.61 18.15
N LEU A 924 2.34 -1.27 18.31
CA LEU A 924 1.92 -0.05 19.00
C LEU A 924 2.53 0.06 20.41
N ALA A 925 2.60 -1.04 21.16
CA ALA A 925 3.17 -1.06 22.52
C ALA A 925 4.62 -0.52 22.54
N ASP A 926 5.45 -0.97 21.60
CA ASP A 926 6.85 -0.53 21.46
C ASP A 926 6.96 0.94 21.01
N GLN A 927 6.00 1.41 20.22
CA GLN A 927 5.96 2.81 19.80
C GLN A 927 5.61 3.75 20.97
N LEU A 928 4.93 3.24 22.00
CA LEU A 928 4.41 4.01 23.13
C LEU A 928 5.30 4.00 24.38
N THR A 929 6.42 3.26 24.37
CA THR A 929 7.35 3.16 25.51
C THR A 929 7.86 4.52 25.99
N ASN A 930 8.05 5.49 25.08
CA ASN A 930 8.52 6.84 25.40
C ASN A 930 7.40 7.84 25.78
N ASN A 931 6.14 7.38 25.83
CA ASN A 931 4.97 8.20 26.16
C ASN A 931 4.25 7.64 27.40
N PRO A 932 4.83 7.75 28.61
CA PRO A 932 4.19 7.25 29.84
C PRO A 932 2.89 7.99 30.14
N LYS A 933 1.96 7.33 30.85
CA LYS A 933 0.70 7.94 31.30
C LYS A 933 0.95 8.84 32.53
N PHE A 934 0.32 10.01 32.57
CA PHE A 934 0.18 10.82 33.78
C PHE A 934 -0.71 10.07 34.79
N THR A 935 -0.26 9.99 36.05
CA THR A 935 -0.94 9.23 37.11
C THR A 935 -1.66 10.11 38.13
N ASN A 936 -1.45 11.42 38.12
CA ASN A 936 -1.90 12.37 39.14
C ASN A 936 -3.08 13.27 38.68
N TRP A 937 -4.02 12.71 37.91
CA TRP A 937 -5.26 13.41 37.58
C TRP A 937 -6.14 13.55 38.83
N GLU A 938 -6.52 14.78 39.19
CA GLU A 938 -7.50 15.01 40.25
C GLU A 938 -8.88 14.52 39.83
N ARG A 939 -9.77 14.29 40.80
CA ARG A 939 -11.19 13.97 40.54
C ARG A 939 -11.95 15.17 39.96
N ALA A 940 -13.02 14.87 39.23
CA ALA A 940 -13.95 15.85 38.68
C ALA A 940 -14.48 16.81 39.77
N VAL A 941 -14.54 18.10 39.45
CA VAL A 941 -15.15 19.11 40.34
C VAL A 941 -16.67 19.16 40.14
N ARG A 942 -17.36 19.96 40.96
CA ARG A 942 -18.79 20.24 40.74
C ARG A 942 -18.97 20.97 39.40
N PRO A 943 -20.01 20.62 38.59
CA PRO A 943 -20.27 21.30 37.33
C PRO A 943 -20.41 22.81 37.52
N ARG A 944 -19.70 23.58 36.69
CA ARG A 944 -19.78 25.04 36.65
C ARG A 944 -20.94 25.48 35.76
N GLY A 945 -21.74 26.45 36.23
CA GLY A 945 -22.76 27.11 35.41
C GLY A 945 -22.17 28.12 34.43
N ALA A 946 -22.98 28.64 33.51
CA ALA A 946 -22.55 29.57 32.45
C ALA A 946 -21.80 30.81 32.97
N ARG A 947 -22.22 31.38 34.12
CA ARG A 947 -21.58 32.55 34.74
C ARG A 947 -20.20 32.27 35.35
N SER A 948 -19.86 31.00 35.57
CA SER A 948 -18.59 30.56 36.15
C SER A 948 -17.81 29.68 35.17
N ALA A 949 -18.18 29.69 33.89
CA ALA A 949 -17.49 28.92 32.86
C ALA A 949 -16.07 29.47 32.66
N ILE A 950 -15.13 28.58 32.36
CA ILE A 950 -13.71 28.91 32.24
C ILE A 950 -13.29 28.69 30.79
N SER A 951 -12.75 29.72 30.14
CA SER A 951 -12.07 29.59 28.84
C SER A 951 -10.60 29.24 29.04
N SER A 952 -10.04 28.51 28.08
CA SER A 952 -8.59 28.23 28.01
C SER A 952 -7.77 29.37 27.39
N GLU A 953 -8.37 30.14 26.50
CA GLU A 953 -7.69 31.21 25.75
C GLU A 953 -7.02 32.23 26.67
N GLY A 954 -5.72 32.50 26.44
CA GLY A 954 -4.91 33.43 27.24
C GLY A 954 -4.63 32.97 28.67
N ARG A 955 -5.06 31.77 29.07
CA ARG A 955 -4.90 31.26 30.44
C ARG A 955 -3.60 30.49 30.60
N ALA A 956 -2.71 30.96 31.48
CA ALA A 956 -1.49 30.23 31.83
C ALA A 956 -1.81 28.92 32.57
N TYR A 957 -0.97 27.91 32.36
CA TYR A 957 -1.04 26.67 33.13
C TYR A 957 -0.57 26.89 34.57
N THR A 958 -1.38 26.50 35.55
CA THR A 958 -1.10 26.69 36.98
C THR A 958 -0.89 25.38 37.75
N GLY A 959 -0.90 24.24 37.06
CA GLY A 959 -0.63 22.95 37.68
C GLY A 959 0.87 22.66 37.85
N GLU A 960 1.19 21.55 38.51
CA GLU A 960 2.58 21.09 38.64
C GLU A 960 3.05 20.37 37.37
N ILE A 961 4.29 20.66 36.95
CA ILE A 961 4.96 19.89 35.88
C ILE A 961 5.53 18.61 36.49
N SER A 962 5.00 17.46 36.05
CA SER A 962 5.40 16.15 36.57
C SER A 962 6.87 15.80 36.26
N PRO A 963 7.52 14.94 37.05
CA PRO A 963 8.90 14.49 36.79
C PRO A 963 9.08 13.92 35.37
N GLN A 964 8.12 13.13 34.88
CA GLN A 964 8.16 12.53 33.53
C GLN A 964 8.15 13.61 32.45
N ALA A 965 7.37 14.68 32.63
CA ALA A 965 7.32 15.79 31.69
C ALA A 965 8.62 16.61 31.68
N ARG A 966 9.25 16.80 32.86
CA ARG A 966 10.56 17.47 32.96
C ARG A 966 11.66 16.65 32.30
N GLU A 967 11.65 15.34 32.50
CA GLU A 967 12.62 14.45 31.85
C GLU A 967 12.46 14.46 30.34
N PHE A 968 11.22 14.36 29.85
CA PHE A 968 10.93 14.48 28.42
C PHE A 968 11.34 15.84 27.84
N GLN A 969 11.23 16.91 28.62
CA GLN A 969 11.73 18.23 28.23
C GLN A 969 13.26 18.25 28.11
N ARG A 970 14.00 17.67 29.06
CA ARG A 970 15.47 17.57 28.99
C ARG A 970 15.93 16.83 27.74
N LEU A 971 15.28 15.71 27.41
CA LEU A 971 15.58 14.95 26.19
C LEU A 971 15.41 15.80 24.93
N ARG A 972 14.43 16.70 24.90
CA ARG A 972 14.22 17.61 23.76
C ARG A 972 15.24 18.73 23.67
N ILE A 973 15.66 19.28 24.81
CA ILE A 973 16.74 20.27 24.85
C ILE A 973 18.02 19.64 24.29
N GLN A 974 18.39 18.45 24.78
CA GLN A 974 19.53 17.70 24.26
C GLN A 974 19.38 17.40 22.76
N SER A 975 18.20 16.96 22.33
CA SER A 975 17.93 16.69 20.91
C SER A 975 18.08 17.95 20.03
N ALA A 976 17.72 19.13 20.54
CA ALA A 976 17.90 20.41 19.85
C ALA A 976 19.38 20.81 19.77
N GLU A 977 20.16 20.58 20.83
CA GLU A 977 21.61 20.79 20.89
C GLU A 977 22.34 19.87 19.91
N ASP A 978 22.07 18.56 19.95
CA ASP A 978 22.64 17.57 19.03
C ASP A 978 22.32 17.90 17.57
N SER A 979 21.09 18.34 17.30
CA SER A 979 20.68 18.77 15.97
C SER A 979 21.44 20.01 15.49
N ALA A 980 21.67 20.97 16.38
CA ALA A 980 22.44 22.17 16.07
C ALA A 980 23.90 21.83 15.77
N TYR A 981 24.51 20.96 16.59
CA TYR A 981 25.85 20.44 16.36
C TYR A 981 25.97 19.71 15.02
N ASN A 982 25.02 18.81 14.72
CA ASN A 982 25.00 18.06 13.47
C ASN A 982 24.90 18.97 12.25
N ARG A 983 24.07 20.02 12.28
CA ARG A 983 23.98 21.01 11.19
C ARG A 983 25.29 21.77 10.99
N ALA A 984 25.93 22.21 12.08
CA ALA A 984 27.20 22.92 12.01
C ALA A 984 28.31 22.05 11.37
N ASN A 985 28.33 20.74 11.67
CA ASN A 985 29.32 19.81 11.14
C ASN A 985 28.95 19.20 9.77
N ALA A 986 27.68 19.20 9.38
CA ALA A 986 27.29 18.82 8.03
C ALA A 986 27.86 19.81 6.99
N ALA A 987 27.97 21.10 7.36
CA ALA A 987 28.58 22.13 6.51
C ALA A 987 30.07 21.90 6.22
N THR A 988 30.80 21.14 7.05
CA THR A 988 32.23 20.86 6.89
C THR A 988 32.53 19.54 6.18
N ASN A 989 31.63 18.54 6.24
CA ASN A 989 31.87 17.20 5.67
C ASN A 989 31.19 16.92 4.31
N LEU A 990 30.27 17.78 3.86
CA LEU A 990 29.64 17.67 2.52
C LEU A 990 30.51 18.31 1.42
N SER A 991 31.81 18.00 1.40
CA SER A 991 32.77 18.48 0.41
C SER A 991 32.49 17.90 -0.98
N GLY A 992 31.54 18.50 -1.71
CA GLY A 992 31.27 18.15 -3.11
C GLY A 992 29.91 18.56 -3.66
N LEU A 993 28.94 18.88 -2.81
CA LEU A 993 27.66 19.45 -3.23
C LEU A 993 27.58 20.88 -2.69
N PRO A 994 27.37 21.91 -3.54
CA PRO A 994 27.02 23.24 -3.03
C PRO A 994 25.83 23.09 -2.08
N GLN A 995 25.72 23.93 -1.04
CA GLN A 995 24.46 24.08 -0.30
C GLN A 995 23.32 24.12 -1.33
N LEU A 996 22.51 23.06 -1.38
CA LEU A 996 21.50 22.92 -2.42
C LEU A 996 20.44 23.97 -2.09
N LYS A 997 20.32 24.98 -2.95
CA LYS A 997 19.24 25.96 -2.87
C LYS A 997 17.93 25.18 -2.77
N LYS A 998 17.03 25.62 -1.88
CA LYS A 998 15.66 25.09 -1.82
C LYS A 998 15.09 25.13 -3.24
N LYS A 999 14.77 23.96 -3.78
CA LYS A 999 14.21 23.83 -5.13
C LYS A 999 12.78 24.33 -5.12
N THR A 1000 12.31 24.72 -6.31
CA THR A 1000 11.02 25.32 -6.66
C THR A 1000 10.82 26.78 -6.21
N ASN A 1001 10.46 27.60 -7.21
CA ASN A 1001 9.85 28.92 -7.08
C ASN A 1001 8.76 29.04 -8.17
N CYS A 1002 7.57 28.56 -7.84
CA CYS A 1002 6.40 28.52 -8.72
C CYS A 1002 5.37 29.64 -8.43
N VAL A 1003 5.71 30.59 -7.56
CA VAL A 1003 4.84 31.70 -7.12
C VAL A 1003 4.20 32.42 -8.29
N THR A 1004 5.00 32.87 -9.27
CA THR A 1004 4.49 33.60 -10.44
C THR A 1004 3.53 32.74 -11.27
N ALA A 1005 3.90 31.48 -11.53
CA ALA A 1005 3.07 30.58 -12.31
C ALA A 1005 1.72 30.28 -11.63
N ILE A 1006 1.69 30.16 -10.30
CA ILE A 1006 0.44 30.01 -9.54
C ILE A 1006 -0.39 31.29 -9.60
N ARG A 1007 0.22 32.47 -9.47
CA ARG A 1007 -0.48 33.76 -9.56
C ARG A 1007 -1.12 33.98 -10.93
N ASP A 1008 -0.43 33.61 -12.00
CA ASP A 1008 -0.96 33.73 -13.36
C ASP A 1008 -2.22 32.86 -13.55
N LEU A 1009 -2.31 31.71 -12.86
CA LEU A 1009 -3.50 30.85 -12.85
C LEU A 1009 -4.65 31.40 -11.99
N ILE A 1010 -4.39 32.30 -11.04
CA ILE A 1010 -5.46 32.98 -10.27
C ILE A 1010 -6.13 34.05 -11.13
N GLY A 1011 -5.39 34.69 -12.05
CA GLY A 1011 -5.89 35.76 -12.91
C GLY A 1011 -6.63 35.30 -14.17
N GLN A 1012 -6.69 33.98 -14.42
CA GLN A 1012 -7.44 33.32 -15.49
C GLN A 1012 -8.77 32.80 -14.96
#